data_AF-A0AAU2H3M8-F1
#
_entry.id   AF-A0AAU2H3M8-F1
#
_cell.length_a   1.000
_cell.length_b   1.000
_cell.length_c   1.000
_cell.angle_alpha   90.00
_cell.angle_beta   90.00
_cell.angle_gamma   90.00
#
_symmetry.space_group_name_H-M   'P 1'
#
loop_
_entity.id
_entity.type
_entity.pdbx_description
1 polymer ?
#
loop_
_entity_poly.entity_id
_entity_poly.type
_entity_poly.pdbx_seq_one_letter_code
_entity_poly.pdbx_strand_id
1 'polypeptide(L)'
;MVEPLAKRTRDLYAAAEERLLSIIARQLADGLDAPGWAERKLAAVQALRRSAQGVVDELGKAVTLDVFDVVAEAYNEGHRAAVAELGALSDTARALVDDVTPNAQAVDRLAAETVDRVTSTHRSILRAVVDIFRAVVAEVTATPLLGTGTRRQATQDAMRRFADAGIRAFTDRAGRRWQLTSYAEMAVRTSVARAATEAHMRTLSDAGIELVVVSDAPRECPLCRPWEGRVLAIEGPGGERTVEVEHAVDDGRMIPVKVAGTLDEARLTGFQHPNCRHSVSAYTPGLTRTEQAKPDPAGYEAGQRQRAIERKIRQYKRREAAAVTPEAKQAARIKVRQWQGAMRTHLGAHPDLRRLRQREQPGASNLPEPRREATPEQVEAARLWSGDERTPREMSDDQLAAAEGSRLLDDRARARVEAEADRRDLDDLLARITPGGTLAEDLTQFGDSELARAYRHLDDGDALRVMAEMDRRDRAAQLPDIKPELVGLSDQHLAARARGADERTLGLLATEAARRDLLARIFPGGQLRDDLADLSDDDLAWAMQYADPGELRGIAAELDRRDAVDPPTPADSDDPVADLLADRDALADAMAPAPDPEQWGRLADDETFAAEAAALAAGQEQEGDTDERHVITRREARALYDEYVYRQYLQAEEDCNGYLLNKKASAAGINAVSLFSGPARIAYARASDELKQWWAEHGRLTQAEFIEQVVGKPQRWATGARKNESDHQNKR
;
A
#
# COMPACT_ATOMS: atom_id res chain seq x y z
N MET A 1 -22.07 -13.72 -23.73
CA MET A 1 -21.33 -14.01 -22.49
C MET A 1 -21.82 -15.23 -21.69
N VAL A 2 -23.02 -15.79 -21.92
CA VAL A 2 -23.56 -16.93 -21.12
C VAL A 2 -22.97 -18.32 -21.46
N GLU A 3 -22.39 -18.49 -22.65
CA GLU A 3 -21.95 -19.80 -23.18
C GLU A 3 -20.79 -20.49 -22.39
N PRO A 4 -19.80 -19.76 -21.83
CA PRO A 4 -18.75 -20.36 -21.01
C PRO A 4 -19.23 -20.84 -19.64
N LEU A 5 -20.26 -20.20 -19.08
CA LEU A 5 -20.75 -20.43 -17.71
C LEU A 5 -21.45 -21.78 -17.58
N ALA A 6 -22.37 -22.10 -18.50
CA ALA A 6 -23.04 -23.41 -18.51
C ALA A 6 -22.15 -24.59 -18.96
N LYS A 7 -20.93 -24.30 -19.44
CA LYS A 7 -19.98 -25.31 -19.93
C LYS A 7 -19.49 -26.20 -18.78
N ARG A 8 -19.22 -25.61 -17.61
CA ARG A 8 -18.64 -26.31 -16.46
C ARG A 8 -19.61 -27.35 -15.90
N THR A 9 -20.88 -26.97 -15.70
CA THR A 9 -21.90 -27.90 -15.24
C THR A 9 -22.15 -29.04 -16.22
N ARG A 10 -22.19 -28.74 -17.53
CA ARG A 10 -22.29 -29.78 -18.57
C ARG A 10 -21.16 -30.80 -18.45
N ASP A 11 -19.94 -30.33 -18.25
CA ASP A 11 -18.75 -31.18 -18.15
C ASP A 11 -18.78 -32.05 -16.88
N LEU A 12 -19.26 -31.53 -15.74
CA LEU A 12 -19.51 -32.32 -14.53
C LEU A 12 -20.47 -33.50 -14.78
N TYR A 13 -21.60 -33.21 -15.42
CA TYR A 13 -22.61 -34.23 -15.76
C TYR A 13 -22.11 -35.25 -16.77
N ALA A 14 -21.29 -34.82 -17.72
CA ALA A 14 -20.77 -35.68 -18.77
C ALA A 14 -19.67 -36.59 -18.22
N ALA A 15 -18.83 -36.10 -17.30
CA ALA A 15 -17.87 -36.91 -16.55
C ALA A 15 -18.57 -37.94 -15.66
N ALA A 16 -19.68 -37.57 -15.01
CA ALA A 16 -20.49 -38.51 -14.23
C ALA A 16 -21.09 -39.60 -15.12
N GLU A 17 -21.66 -39.25 -16.28
CA GLU A 17 -22.20 -40.23 -17.24
C GLU A 17 -21.13 -41.22 -17.71
N GLU A 18 -19.92 -40.74 -18.03
CA GLU A 18 -18.79 -41.58 -18.44
C GLU A 18 -18.31 -42.52 -17.31
N ARG A 19 -18.20 -42.02 -16.08
CA ARG A 19 -17.84 -42.84 -14.91
C ARG A 19 -18.87 -43.93 -14.67
N LEU A 20 -20.17 -43.61 -14.74
CA LEU A 20 -21.26 -44.58 -14.58
C LEU A 20 -21.24 -45.64 -15.69
N LEU A 21 -21.05 -45.23 -16.95
CA LEU A 21 -20.89 -46.13 -18.10
C LEU A 21 -19.71 -47.08 -17.91
N SER A 22 -18.58 -46.56 -17.43
CA SER A 22 -17.37 -47.33 -17.20
C SER A 22 -17.54 -48.36 -16.08
N ILE A 23 -18.23 -47.99 -15.00
CA ILE A 23 -18.57 -48.91 -13.90
C ILE A 23 -19.45 -50.05 -14.44
N ILE A 24 -20.49 -49.73 -15.22
CA ILE A 24 -21.37 -50.74 -15.85
C ILE A 24 -20.55 -51.66 -16.78
N ALA A 25 -19.73 -51.09 -17.67
CA ALA A 25 -18.94 -51.86 -18.62
C ALA A 25 -17.94 -52.81 -17.93
N ARG A 26 -17.21 -52.32 -16.92
CA ARG A 26 -16.27 -53.14 -16.13
C ARG A 26 -17.01 -54.25 -15.38
N GLN A 27 -18.14 -53.93 -14.75
CA GLN A 27 -18.96 -54.91 -14.04
C GLN A 27 -19.52 -55.98 -14.98
N LEU A 28 -19.90 -55.64 -16.22
CA LEU A 28 -20.38 -56.64 -17.19
C LEU A 28 -19.26 -57.50 -17.77
N ALA A 29 -18.10 -56.91 -18.08
CA ALA A 29 -16.97 -57.59 -18.69
C ALA A 29 -16.28 -58.59 -17.73
N ASP A 30 -16.29 -58.30 -16.44
CA ASP A 30 -15.69 -59.15 -15.42
C ASP A 30 -16.29 -60.57 -15.43
N GLY A 31 -15.44 -61.58 -15.63
CA GLY A 31 -15.84 -62.99 -15.66
C GLY A 31 -16.89 -63.36 -16.72
N LEU A 32 -17.00 -62.61 -17.83
CA LEU A 32 -18.04 -62.80 -18.88
C LEU A 32 -18.15 -64.24 -19.40
N ASP A 33 -17.01 -64.92 -19.49
CA ASP A 33 -16.92 -66.28 -20.02
C ASP A 33 -17.05 -67.37 -18.92
N ALA A 34 -17.09 -66.98 -17.63
CA ALA A 34 -17.16 -67.93 -16.52
C ALA A 34 -18.58 -68.48 -16.29
N PRO A 35 -18.73 -69.75 -15.84
CA PRO A 35 -20.03 -70.35 -15.52
C PRO A 35 -20.72 -69.57 -14.39
N GLY A 36 -22.05 -69.49 -14.40
CA GLY A 36 -22.82 -68.74 -13.40
C GLY A 36 -22.64 -67.20 -13.43
N TRP A 37 -22.24 -66.65 -14.59
CA TRP A 37 -22.05 -65.20 -14.76
C TRP A 37 -23.31 -64.41 -14.40
N ALA A 38 -24.48 -64.86 -14.84
CA ALA A 38 -25.75 -64.16 -14.60
C ALA A 38 -26.06 -64.05 -13.10
N GLU A 39 -25.91 -65.13 -12.31
CA GLU A 39 -26.14 -65.08 -10.86
C GLU A 39 -25.16 -64.12 -10.17
N ARG A 40 -23.88 -64.17 -10.54
CA ARG A 40 -22.87 -63.24 -9.98
C ARG A 40 -23.18 -61.78 -10.31
N LYS A 41 -23.64 -61.47 -11.52
CA LYS A 41 -24.00 -60.09 -11.88
C LYS A 41 -25.26 -59.62 -11.17
N LEU A 42 -26.27 -60.47 -11.00
CA LEU A 42 -27.44 -60.13 -10.21
C LEU A 42 -27.09 -59.89 -8.73
N ALA A 43 -26.17 -60.66 -8.15
CA ALA A 43 -25.65 -60.42 -6.80
C ALA A 43 -24.84 -59.10 -6.68
N ALA A 44 -24.18 -58.67 -7.76
CA ALA A 44 -23.40 -57.43 -7.81
C ALA A 44 -24.25 -56.15 -7.93
N VAL A 45 -25.58 -56.23 -8.12
CA VAL A 45 -26.45 -55.05 -8.31
C VAL A 45 -26.36 -54.05 -7.15
N GLN A 46 -26.26 -54.54 -5.90
CA GLN A 46 -26.13 -53.65 -4.74
C GLN A 46 -24.77 -52.94 -4.70
N ALA A 47 -23.69 -53.63 -5.09
CA ALA A 47 -22.37 -53.02 -5.20
C ALA A 47 -22.34 -51.97 -6.32
N LEU A 48 -22.91 -52.28 -7.49
CA LEU A 48 -23.09 -51.33 -8.58
C LEU A 48 -23.86 -50.08 -8.14
N ARG A 49 -24.97 -50.25 -7.43
CA ARG A 49 -25.77 -49.13 -6.91
C ARG A 49 -24.97 -48.25 -5.96
N ARG A 50 -24.19 -48.83 -5.04
CA ARG A 50 -23.32 -48.07 -4.13
C ARG A 50 -22.24 -47.28 -4.89
N SER A 51 -21.59 -47.90 -5.87
CA SER A 51 -20.61 -47.21 -6.72
C SER A 51 -21.25 -46.07 -7.53
N ALA A 52 -22.47 -46.27 -8.04
CA ALA A 52 -23.21 -45.23 -8.75
C ALA A 52 -23.66 -44.10 -7.83
N GLN A 53 -24.07 -44.40 -6.58
CA GLN A 53 -24.41 -43.41 -5.56
C GLN A 53 -23.25 -42.47 -5.29
N GLY A 54 -22.04 -42.99 -5.07
CA GLY A 54 -20.86 -42.14 -4.84
C GLY A 54 -20.56 -41.19 -6.01
N VAL A 55 -20.81 -41.61 -7.26
CA VAL A 55 -20.65 -40.71 -8.43
C VAL A 55 -21.73 -39.62 -8.45
N VAL A 56 -22.96 -39.96 -8.08
CA VAL A 56 -24.09 -39.01 -8.05
C VAL A 56 -23.97 -38.01 -6.89
N ASP A 57 -23.49 -38.45 -5.73
CA ASP A 57 -23.28 -37.57 -4.57
C ASP A 57 -22.20 -36.52 -4.86
N GLU A 58 -21.09 -36.94 -5.45
CA GLU A 58 -20.02 -36.02 -5.87
C GLU A 58 -20.48 -35.07 -6.97
N LEU A 59 -21.31 -35.55 -7.90
CA LEU A 59 -21.97 -34.69 -8.89
C LEU A 59 -22.87 -33.65 -8.22
N GLY A 60 -23.67 -34.05 -7.23
CA GLY A 60 -24.56 -33.14 -6.47
C GLY A 60 -23.80 -32.00 -5.80
N LYS A 61 -22.72 -32.32 -5.08
CA LYS A 61 -21.87 -31.31 -4.42
C LYS A 61 -21.25 -30.35 -5.44
N ALA A 62 -20.64 -30.90 -6.50
CA ALA A 62 -19.95 -30.10 -7.51
C ALA A 62 -20.91 -29.18 -8.28
N VAL A 63 -22.09 -29.69 -8.64
CA VAL A 63 -23.12 -28.91 -9.35
C VAL A 63 -23.69 -27.81 -8.46
N THR A 64 -23.86 -28.05 -7.16
CA THR A 64 -24.39 -27.04 -6.24
C THR A 64 -23.45 -25.82 -6.24
N LEU A 65 -22.17 -26.02 -5.93
CA LEU A 65 -21.18 -24.93 -5.92
C LEU A 65 -21.10 -24.21 -7.28
N ASP A 66 -20.98 -24.98 -8.37
CA ASP A 66 -20.86 -24.43 -9.71
C ASP A 66 -22.09 -23.59 -10.12
N VAL A 67 -23.31 -24.02 -9.76
CA VAL A 67 -24.53 -23.29 -10.08
C VAL A 67 -24.63 -21.97 -9.32
N PHE A 68 -24.26 -21.95 -8.03
CA PHE A 68 -24.23 -20.71 -7.26
C PHE A 68 -23.24 -19.70 -7.87
N ASP A 69 -22.03 -20.15 -8.16
CA ASP A 69 -20.98 -19.31 -8.76
C ASP A 69 -21.44 -18.69 -10.10
N VAL A 70 -21.95 -19.52 -11.03
CA VAL A 70 -22.32 -19.03 -12.37
C VAL A 70 -23.58 -18.16 -12.37
N VAL A 71 -24.52 -18.39 -11.44
CA VAL A 71 -25.70 -17.53 -11.29
C VAL A 71 -25.31 -16.18 -10.70
N ALA A 72 -24.44 -16.16 -9.69
CA ALA A 72 -23.91 -14.93 -9.11
C ALA A 72 -23.12 -14.11 -10.15
N GLU A 73 -22.21 -14.74 -10.88
CA GLU A 73 -21.43 -14.10 -11.94
C GLU A 73 -22.33 -13.49 -13.01
N ALA A 74 -23.36 -14.21 -13.45
CA ALA A 74 -24.28 -13.72 -14.47
C ALA A 74 -25.21 -12.62 -13.97
N TYR A 75 -25.62 -12.66 -12.70
CA TYR A 75 -26.35 -11.56 -12.07
C TYR A 75 -25.50 -10.29 -12.06
N ASN A 76 -24.24 -10.39 -11.64
CA ASN A 76 -23.28 -9.28 -11.64
C ASN A 76 -23.02 -8.75 -13.06
N GLU A 77 -22.88 -9.62 -14.04
CA GLU A 77 -22.72 -9.22 -15.45
C GLU A 77 -23.97 -8.48 -15.97
N GLY A 78 -25.16 -8.96 -15.63
CA GLY A 78 -26.42 -8.29 -15.99
C GLY A 78 -26.55 -6.91 -15.36
N HIS A 79 -26.17 -6.77 -14.09
CA HIS A 79 -26.11 -5.47 -13.42
C HIS A 79 -25.10 -4.54 -14.10
N ARG A 80 -23.85 -4.98 -14.30
CA ARG A 80 -22.81 -4.18 -14.98
C ARG A 80 -23.21 -3.77 -16.40
N ALA A 81 -23.88 -4.65 -17.15
CA ALA A 81 -24.39 -4.34 -18.47
C ALA A 81 -25.43 -3.21 -18.42
N ALA A 82 -26.39 -3.27 -17.49
CA ALA A 82 -27.36 -2.20 -17.29
C ALA A 82 -26.70 -0.89 -16.84
N VAL A 83 -25.76 -0.94 -15.90
CA VAL A 83 -25.02 0.25 -15.45
C VAL A 83 -24.21 0.87 -16.60
N ALA A 84 -23.59 0.07 -17.46
CA ALA A 84 -22.90 0.57 -18.65
C ALA A 84 -23.85 1.26 -19.63
N GLU A 85 -25.08 0.74 -19.79
CA GLU A 85 -26.13 1.40 -20.59
C GLU A 85 -26.56 2.74 -19.94
N LEU A 86 -26.64 2.81 -18.61
CA LEU A 86 -26.99 4.02 -17.86
C LEU A 86 -25.85 5.04 -17.77
N GLY A 87 -24.59 4.62 -17.71
CA GLY A 87 -23.41 5.49 -17.66
C GLY A 87 -23.20 6.28 -18.95
N ALA A 88 -23.84 5.86 -20.05
CA ALA A 88 -23.99 6.64 -21.26
C ALA A 88 -25.08 7.73 -21.16
N LEU A 89 -25.87 7.76 -20.07
CA LEU A 89 -27.08 8.57 -19.89
C LEU A 89 -27.03 9.57 -18.72
N SER A 90 -26.26 9.35 -17.63
CA SER A 90 -26.17 10.35 -16.54
C SER A 90 -24.89 10.27 -15.67
N ASP A 91 -24.55 11.39 -14.98
CA ASP A 91 -23.47 11.45 -13.99
C ASP A 91 -23.83 10.73 -12.66
N THR A 92 -25.12 10.64 -12.32
CA THR A 92 -25.64 9.86 -11.16
C THR A 92 -25.49 8.36 -11.35
N ALA A 93 -25.48 7.86 -12.58
CA ALA A 93 -25.24 6.45 -12.87
C ALA A 93 -23.83 5.99 -12.50
N ARG A 94 -22.84 6.90 -12.47
CA ARG A 94 -21.47 6.59 -12.01
C ARG A 94 -21.42 6.29 -10.51
N ALA A 95 -22.24 6.95 -9.69
CA ALA A 95 -22.30 6.69 -8.26
C ALA A 95 -23.00 5.36 -7.93
N LEU A 96 -23.91 4.88 -8.81
CA LEU A 96 -24.59 3.59 -8.66
C LEU A 96 -23.67 2.39 -8.97
N VAL A 97 -22.59 2.60 -9.73
CA VAL A 97 -21.55 1.59 -10.02
C VAL A 97 -20.84 1.17 -8.73
N ASP A 98 -20.68 2.09 -7.78
CA ASP A 98 -19.78 1.93 -6.63
C ASP A 98 -20.44 1.34 -5.37
N ASP A 99 -21.79 1.29 -5.28
CA ASP A 99 -22.47 0.96 -4.00
C ASP A 99 -23.57 -0.12 -4.05
N VAL A 100 -23.45 -1.15 -4.90
CA VAL A 100 -24.41 -2.26 -4.83
C VAL A 100 -23.71 -3.62 -4.79
N THR A 101 -23.69 -4.19 -3.58
CA THR A 101 -23.51 -5.63 -3.39
C THR A 101 -24.63 -6.35 -4.14
N PRO A 102 -24.36 -7.41 -4.93
CA PRO A 102 -25.42 -8.20 -5.57
C PRO A 102 -26.49 -8.53 -4.54
N ASN A 103 -27.77 -8.40 -4.90
CA ASN A 103 -28.86 -8.79 -4.02
C ASN A 103 -28.76 -10.30 -3.76
N ALA A 104 -28.09 -10.65 -2.66
CA ALA A 104 -27.76 -12.01 -2.30
C ALA A 104 -29.02 -12.88 -2.28
N GLN A 105 -30.17 -12.34 -1.86
CA GLN A 105 -31.44 -13.06 -1.85
C GLN A 105 -31.94 -13.46 -3.25
N ALA A 106 -31.75 -12.61 -4.26
CA ALA A 106 -32.17 -12.90 -5.63
C ALA A 106 -31.26 -13.96 -6.26
N VAL A 107 -29.95 -13.84 -6.05
CA VAL A 107 -28.95 -14.83 -6.48
C VAL A 107 -29.21 -16.17 -5.82
N ASP A 108 -29.38 -16.20 -4.49
CA ASP A 108 -29.63 -17.41 -3.71
C ASP A 108 -30.90 -18.11 -4.17
N ARG A 109 -31.99 -17.37 -4.37
CA ARG A 109 -33.26 -17.93 -4.86
C ARG A 109 -33.11 -18.56 -6.25
N LEU A 110 -32.47 -17.86 -7.20
CA LEU A 110 -32.30 -18.36 -8.56
C LEU A 110 -31.35 -19.57 -8.61
N ALA A 111 -30.28 -19.53 -7.83
CA ALA A 111 -29.32 -20.62 -7.70
C ALA A 111 -29.99 -21.85 -7.06
N ALA A 112 -30.66 -21.69 -5.92
CA ALA A 112 -31.37 -22.77 -5.24
C ALA A 112 -32.43 -23.42 -6.14
N GLU A 113 -33.24 -22.62 -6.84
CA GLU A 113 -34.24 -23.14 -7.79
C GLU A 113 -33.59 -23.96 -8.92
N THR A 114 -32.41 -23.53 -9.38
CA THR A 114 -31.65 -24.23 -10.42
C THR A 114 -31.06 -25.54 -9.89
N VAL A 115 -30.46 -25.49 -8.70
CA VAL A 115 -29.93 -26.68 -8.01
C VAL A 115 -31.04 -27.70 -7.79
N ASP A 116 -32.21 -27.29 -7.29
CA ASP A 116 -33.35 -28.18 -7.08
C ASP A 116 -33.86 -28.81 -8.39
N ARG A 117 -33.98 -28.03 -9.47
CA ARG A 117 -34.38 -28.55 -10.78
C ARG A 117 -33.42 -29.60 -11.32
N VAL A 118 -32.13 -29.39 -11.08
CA VAL A 118 -31.05 -30.18 -11.66
C VAL A 118 -30.78 -31.43 -10.80
N THR A 119 -30.80 -31.31 -9.47
CA THR A 119 -30.61 -32.42 -8.51
C THR A 119 -31.85 -33.30 -8.33
N SER A 120 -33.06 -32.78 -8.55
CA SER A 120 -34.28 -33.61 -8.53
C SER A 120 -34.25 -34.74 -9.57
N THR A 121 -33.47 -34.56 -10.64
CA THR A 121 -33.22 -35.59 -11.66
C THR A 121 -32.20 -36.65 -11.23
N HIS A 122 -31.46 -36.45 -10.13
CA HIS A 122 -30.39 -37.36 -9.72
C HIS A 122 -30.91 -38.72 -9.25
N ARG A 123 -32.05 -38.75 -8.56
CA ARG A 123 -32.66 -40.00 -8.08
C ARG A 123 -32.96 -40.96 -9.23
N SER A 124 -33.36 -40.44 -10.39
CA SER A 124 -33.67 -41.27 -11.55
C SER A 124 -32.42 -41.78 -12.28
N ILE A 125 -31.24 -41.18 -12.06
CA ILE A 125 -29.95 -41.70 -12.56
C ILE A 125 -29.68 -43.08 -11.98
N LEU A 126 -29.79 -43.22 -10.65
CA LEU A 126 -29.49 -44.47 -9.96
C LEU A 126 -30.42 -45.60 -10.38
N ARG A 127 -31.70 -45.27 -10.53
CA ARG A 127 -32.70 -46.21 -11.06
C ARG A 127 -32.35 -46.62 -12.49
N ALA A 128 -32.05 -45.65 -13.36
CA ALA A 128 -31.66 -45.93 -14.74
C ALA A 128 -30.44 -46.85 -14.82
N VAL A 129 -29.39 -46.59 -14.04
CA VAL A 129 -28.17 -47.43 -13.99
C VAL A 129 -28.50 -48.88 -13.63
N VAL A 130 -29.32 -49.09 -12.59
CA VAL A 130 -29.73 -50.45 -12.18
C VAL A 130 -30.59 -51.14 -13.23
N ASP A 131 -31.58 -50.43 -13.78
CA ASP A 131 -32.50 -50.97 -14.79
C ASP A 131 -31.75 -51.35 -16.07
N ILE A 132 -30.81 -50.51 -16.51
CA ILE A 132 -29.95 -50.78 -17.66
C ILE A 132 -29.07 -52.00 -17.41
N PHE A 133 -28.41 -52.08 -16.25
CA PHE A 133 -27.56 -53.22 -15.94
C PHE A 133 -28.34 -54.53 -15.92
N ARG A 134 -29.54 -54.55 -15.30
CA ARG A 134 -30.43 -55.72 -15.31
C ARG A 134 -30.89 -56.09 -16.72
N ALA A 135 -31.25 -55.11 -17.54
CA ALA A 135 -31.66 -55.35 -18.93
C ALA A 135 -30.51 -55.98 -19.74
N VAL A 136 -29.28 -55.50 -19.57
CA VAL A 136 -28.11 -56.08 -20.24
C VAL A 136 -27.85 -57.51 -19.76
N VAL A 137 -27.91 -57.77 -18.45
CA VAL A 137 -27.72 -59.13 -17.91
C VAL A 137 -28.77 -60.10 -18.46
N ALA A 138 -30.04 -59.70 -18.50
CA ALA A 138 -31.13 -60.52 -19.04
C ALA A 138 -30.92 -60.85 -20.52
N GLU A 139 -30.56 -59.86 -21.33
CA GLU A 139 -30.29 -60.06 -22.76
C GLU A 139 -29.10 -60.98 -23.01
N VAL A 140 -27.96 -60.72 -22.36
CA VAL A 140 -26.72 -61.51 -22.53
C VAL A 140 -26.92 -62.97 -22.12
N THR A 141 -27.80 -63.22 -21.15
CA THR A 141 -28.15 -64.56 -20.71
C THR A 141 -29.03 -65.27 -21.75
N ALA A 142 -29.95 -64.55 -22.40
CA ALA A 142 -30.87 -65.12 -23.39
C ALA A 142 -30.23 -65.38 -24.77
N THR A 143 -29.33 -64.52 -25.25
CA THR A 143 -28.80 -64.59 -26.63
C THR A 143 -28.15 -65.94 -26.98
N PRO A 144 -27.27 -66.54 -26.17
CA PRO A 144 -26.70 -67.85 -26.47
C PRO A 144 -27.71 -68.99 -26.40
N LEU A 145 -28.69 -68.90 -25.47
CA LEU A 145 -29.74 -69.91 -25.30
C LEU A 145 -30.69 -69.96 -26.52
N LEU A 146 -30.89 -68.81 -27.16
CA LEU A 146 -31.70 -68.67 -28.38
C LEU A 146 -30.90 -68.95 -29.67
N GLY A 147 -29.59 -69.22 -29.57
CA GLY A 147 -28.71 -69.44 -30.73
C GLY A 147 -28.53 -68.20 -31.63
N THR A 148 -28.91 -67.01 -31.15
CA THR A 148 -28.91 -65.77 -31.96
C THR A 148 -27.58 -65.01 -31.92
N GLY A 149 -26.62 -65.45 -31.10
CA GLY A 149 -25.28 -64.87 -31.04
C GLY A 149 -24.48 -65.29 -29.80
N THR A 150 -23.29 -64.71 -29.65
CA THR A 150 -22.42 -64.96 -28.48
C THR A 150 -22.69 -63.98 -27.34
N ARG A 151 -22.33 -64.34 -26.10
CA ARG A 151 -22.42 -63.43 -24.93
C ARG A 151 -21.67 -62.11 -25.15
N ARG A 152 -20.51 -62.18 -25.81
CA ARG A 152 -19.68 -61.02 -26.15
C ARG A 152 -20.38 -60.09 -27.14
N GLN A 153 -21.02 -60.64 -28.18
CA GLN A 153 -21.83 -59.86 -29.12
C GLN A 153 -23.06 -59.24 -28.43
N ALA A 154 -23.79 -60.02 -27.62
CA ALA A 154 -24.94 -59.52 -26.87
C ALA A 154 -24.56 -58.37 -25.93
N THR A 155 -23.43 -58.50 -25.23
CA THR A 155 -22.91 -57.45 -24.34
C THR A 155 -22.55 -56.20 -25.13
N GLN A 156 -21.87 -56.35 -26.28
CA GLN A 156 -21.50 -55.24 -27.14
C GLN A 156 -22.73 -54.53 -27.76
N ASP A 157 -23.77 -55.29 -28.12
CA ASP A 157 -25.01 -54.78 -28.69
C ASP A 157 -25.83 -54.01 -27.66
N ALA A 158 -25.95 -54.57 -26.45
CA ALA A 158 -26.57 -53.93 -25.31
C ALA A 158 -25.84 -52.62 -24.93
N MET A 159 -24.50 -52.65 -24.85
CA MET A 159 -23.69 -51.47 -24.55
C MET A 159 -23.78 -50.41 -25.64
N ARG A 160 -23.87 -50.80 -26.93
CA ARG A 160 -24.08 -49.87 -28.04
C ARG A 160 -25.45 -49.17 -27.93
N ARG A 161 -26.52 -49.93 -27.67
CA ARG A 161 -27.87 -49.37 -27.50
C ARG A 161 -27.92 -48.45 -26.28
N PHE A 162 -27.22 -48.81 -25.21
CA PHE A 162 -27.12 -47.97 -24.03
C PHE A 162 -26.33 -46.67 -24.30
N ALA A 163 -25.21 -46.73 -25.02
CA ALA A 163 -24.45 -45.54 -25.42
C ALA A 163 -25.24 -44.59 -26.35
N ASP A 164 -26.13 -45.15 -27.18
CA ASP A 164 -27.07 -44.39 -28.00
C ASP A 164 -28.20 -43.76 -27.20
N ALA A 165 -28.69 -44.50 -26.21
CA ALA A 165 -29.68 -43.99 -25.29
C ALA A 165 -29.08 -42.86 -24.43
N GLY A 166 -27.87 -43.04 -23.92
CA GLY A 166 -27.35 -42.30 -22.77
C GLY A 166 -28.11 -42.66 -21.50
N ILE A 167 -27.73 -42.07 -20.37
CA ILE A 167 -28.53 -42.17 -19.14
C ILE A 167 -29.74 -41.23 -19.28
N ARG A 168 -30.80 -41.74 -19.92
CA ARG A 168 -32.10 -41.04 -20.01
C ARG A 168 -32.86 -41.29 -18.73
N ALA A 169 -32.68 -40.39 -17.78
CA ALA A 169 -33.17 -40.56 -16.43
C ALA A 169 -34.66 -40.16 -16.29
N PHE A 170 -35.17 -39.24 -17.12
CA PHE A 170 -36.55 -38.76 -16.98
C PHE A 170 -37.20 -38.25 -18.28
N THR A 171 -38.52 -38.12 -18.21
CA THR A 171 -39.39 -37.57 -19.25
C THR A 171 -39.99 -36.27 -18.72
N ASP A 172 -39.97 -35.19 -19.50
CA ASP A 172 -40.59 -33.94 -19.07
C ASP A 172 -42.13 -33.97 -19.20
N ARG A 173 -42.81 -32.93 -18.71
CA ARG A 173 -44.28 -32.80 -18.78
C ARG A 173 -44.80 -32.82 -20.23
N ALA A 174 -43.96 -32.47 -21.21
CA ALA A 174 -44.30 -32.51 -22.64
C ALA A 174 -44.00 -33.87 -23.31
N GLY A 175 -43.66 -34.91 -22.54
CA GLY A 175 -43.40 -36.26 -23.05
C GLY A 175 -42.02 -36.45 -23.69
N ARG A 176 -41.14 -35.45 -23.62
CA ARG A 176 -39.79 -35.52 -24.21
C ARG A 176 -38.84 -36.25 -23.27
N ARG A 177 -38.10 -37.22 -23.82
CA ARG A 177 -37.05 -37.96 -23.09
C ARG A 177 -35.74 -37.18 -23.13
N TRP A 178 -35.23 -36.81 -21.97
CA TRP A 178 -34.02 -36.01 -21.86
C TRP A 178 -32.79 -36.84 -21.53
N GLN A 179 -31.67 -36.51 -22.17
CA GLN A 179 -30.35 -36.92 -21.69
C GLN A 179 -29.97 -35.98 -20.55
N LEU A 180 -29.46 -36.56 -19.47
CA LEU A 180 -29.14 -35.84 -18.23
C LEU A 180 -28.19 -34.65 -18.49
N THR A 181 -27.12 -34.88 -19.25
CA THR A 181 -26.15 -33.85 -19.66
C THR A 181 -26.79 -32.68 -20.41
N SER A 182 -27.68 -32.98 -21.36
CA SER A 182 -28.35 -31.97 -22.18
C SER A 182 -29.39 -31.18 -21.40
N TYR A 183 -30.06 -31.81 -20.43
CA TYR A 183 -31.00 -31.13 -19.57
C TYR A 183 -30.30 -30.23 -18.56
N ALA A 184 -29.24 -30.70 -17.90
CA ALA A 184 -28.49 -29.90 -16.95
C ALA A 184 -27.89 -28.65 -17.62
N GLU A 185 -27.25 -28.82 -18.79
CA GLU A 185 -26.74 -27.69 -19.60
C GLU A 185 -27.86 -26.70 -19.94
N MET A 186 -29.02 -27.19 -20.37
CA MET A 186 -30.18 -26.35 -20.72
C MET A 186 -30.72 -25.60 -19.50
N ALA A 187 -30.91 -26.29 -18.37
CA ALA A 187 -31.48 -25.73 -17.14
C ALA A 187 -30.55 -24.65 -16.56
N VAL A 188 -29.25 -24.92 -16.48
CA VAL A 188 -28.26 -23.95 -16.00
C VAL A 188 -28.18 -22.77 -16.94
N ARG A 189 -28.02 -22.98 -18.26
CA ARG A 189 -27.97 -21.89 -19.24
C ARG A 189 -29.20 -20.99 -19.17
N THR A 190 -30.38 -21.58 -19.02
CA THR A 190 -31.64 -20.84 -18.88
C THR A 190 -31.64 -20.00 -17.60
N SER A 191 -31.14 -20.56 -16.51
CA SER A 191 -31.11 -19.87 -15.21
C SER A 191 -30.07 -18.76 -15.16
N VAL A 192 -28.89 -18.97 -15.75
CA VAL A 192 -27.84 -17.96 -15.95
C VAL A 192 -28.37 -16.80 -16.82
N ALA A 193 -29.06 -17.11 -17.93
CA ALA A 193 -29.68 -16.07 -18.76
C ALA A 193 -30.76 -15.29 -17.99
N ARG A 194 -31.60 -15.98 -17.21
CA ARG A 194 -32.62 -15.34 -16.36
C ARG A 194 -32.00 -14.45 -15.30
N ALA A 195 -30.93 -14.90 -14.63
CA ALA A 195 -30.23 -14.11 -13.62
C ALA A 195 -29.67 -12.81 -14.19
N ALA A 196 -29.00 -12.90 -15.34
CA ALA A 196 -28.50 -11.72 -16.04
C ALA A 196 -29.63 -10.77 -16.44
N THR A 197 -30.71 -11.28 -17.05
CA THR A 197 -31.85 -10.44 -17.44
C THR A 197 -32.55 -9.84 -16.22
N GLU A 198 -32.75 -10.58 -15.13
CA GLU A 198 -33.40 -10.08 -13.91
C GLU A 198 -32.58 -8.95 -13.27
N ALA A 199 -31.27 -9.12 -13.13
CA ALA A 199 -30.37 -8.07 -12.66
C ALA A 199 -30.40 -6.83 -13.55
N HIS A 200 -30.36 -7.04 -14.87
CA HIS A 200 -30.40 -5.96 -15.86
C HIS A 200 -31.70 -5.16 -15.76
N MET A 201 -32.86 -5.83 -15.80
CA MET A 201 -34.17 -5.17 -15.75
C MET A 201 -34.38 -4.43 -14.43
N ARG A 202 -33.96 -5.01 -13.31
CA ARG A 202 -34.06 -4.35 -12.02
C ARG A 202 -33.22 -3.08 -11.97
N THR A 203 -31.97 -3.14 -12.41
CA THR A 203 -31.06 -1.99 -12.45
C THR A 203 -31.63 -0.85 -13.31
N LEU A 204 -32.23 -1.19 -14.46
CA LEU A 204 -32.92 -0.21 -15.29
C LEU A 204 -34.15 0.39 -14.61
N SER A 205 -34.97 -0.45 -13.94
CA SER A 205 -36.18 -0.01 -13.24
C SER A 205 -35.85 0.89 -12.05
N ASP A 206 -34.81 0.56 -11.28
CA ASP A 206 -34.31 1.37 -10.16
C ASP A 206 -33.80 2.74 -10.65
N ALA A 207 -33.32 2.82 -11.89
CA ALA A 207 -32.92 4.06 -12.55
C ALA A 207 -34.08 4.79 -13.27
N GLY A 208 -35.33 4.32 -13.14
CA GLY A 208 -36.51 4.95 -13.74
C GLY A 208 -36.69 4.68 -15.24
N ILE A 209 -35.93 3.74 -15.82
CA ILE A 209 -36.11 3.32 -17.22
C ILE A 209 -37.21 2.26 -17.27
N GLU A 210 -38.31 2.55 -17.95
CA GLU A 210 -39.48 1.66 -18.04
C GLU A 210 -39.56 0.87 -19.36
N LEU A 211 -38.77 1.26 -20.36
CA LEU A 211 -38.83 0.71 -21.72
C LEU A 211 -37.51 0.03 -22.10
N VAL A 212 -37.61 -1.10 -22.78
CA VAL A 212 -36.48 -1.86 -23.31
C VAL A 212 -36.67 -2.20 -24.77
N VAL A 213 -35.57 -2.35 -25.50
CA VAL A 213 -35.55 -2.80 -26.90
C VAL A 213 -34.97 -4.21 -26.98
N VAL A 214 -35.60 -5.06 -27.79
CA VAL A 214 -35.11 -6.41 -28.06
C VAL A 214 -34.00 -6.38 -29.11
N SER A 215 -32.87 -7.03 -28.83
CA SER A 215 -31.75 -7.16 -29.76
C SER A 215 -32.14 -7.85 -31.06
N ASP A 216 -31.54 -7.46 -32.18
CA ASP A 216 -31.54 -8.26 -33.42
C ASP A 216 -30.45 -9.34 -33.33
N ALA A 217 -30.84 -10.63 -33.38
CA ALA A 217 -29.90 -11.74 -33.24
C ALA A 217 -29.93 -12.65 -34.48
N PRO A 218 -28.79 -12.87 -35.17
CA PRO A 218 -28.78 -13.61 -36.43
C PRO A 218 -29.25 -15.05 -36.25
N ARG A 219 -30.05 -15.57 -37.19
CA ARG A 219 -30.61 -16.95 -37.15
C ARG A 219 -31.55 -17.13 -35.96
N GLU A 220 -32.51 -16.23 -35.87
CA GLU A 220 -33.55 -16.19 -34.88
C GLU A 220 -34.48 -17.40 -34.99
N CYS A 221 -35.09 -17.78 -33.87
CA CYS A 221 -36.10 -18.82 -33.89
C CYS A 221 -37.48 -18.22 -34.24
N PRO A 222 -38.45 -19.04 -34.69
CA PRO A 222 -39.81 -18.58 -34.97
C PRO A 222 -40.55 -17.96 -33.78
N LEU A 223 -40.18 -18.31 -32.54
CA LEU A 223 -40.79 -17.77 -31.31
C LEU A 223 -40.27 -16.37 -30.96
N CYS A 224 -39.01 -16.06 -31.28
CA CYS A 224 -38.41 -14.77 -30.96
C CYS A 224 -38.63 -13.72 -32.05
N ARG A 225 -38.74 -14.15 -33.32
CA ARG A 225 -38.90 -13.28 -34.47
C ARG A 225 -39.96 -12.17 -34.32
N PRO A 226 -41.15 -12.42 -33.74
CA PRO A 226 -42.16 -11.36 -33.59
C PRO A 226 -41.71 -10.18 -32.72
N TRP A 227 -40.75 -10.43 -31.81
CA TRP A 227 -40.32 -9.49 -30.79
C TRP A 227 -39.01 -8.75 -31.16
N GLU A 228 -38.28 -9.19 -32.18
CA GLU A 228 -37.00 -8.58 -32.57
C GLU A 228 -37.14 -7.11 -32.99
N GLY A 229 -36.24 -6.26 -32.48
CA GLY A 229 -36.24 -4.81 -32.76
C GLY A 229 -37.45 -4.06 -32.19
N ARG A 230 -38.34 -4.73 -31.45
CA ARG A 230 -39.51 -4.11 -30.83
C ARG A 230 -39.18 -3.53 -29.46
N VAL A 231 -39.85 -2.45 -29.11
CA VAL A 231 -39.84 -1.86 -27.77
C VAL A 231 -40.86 -2.57 -26.91
N LEU A 232 -40.46 -2.97 -25.70
CA LEU A 232 -41.30 -3.61 -24.69
C LEU A 232 -41.28 -2.77 -23.42
N ALA A 233 -42.39 -2.75 -22.70
CA ALA A 233 -42.42 -2.23 -21.34
C ALA A 233 -41.89 -3.28 -20.36
N ILE A 234 -41.11 -2.87 -19.36
CA ILE A 234 -40.64 -3.76 -18.29
C ILE A 234 -41.83 -4.20 -17.43
N GLU A 235 -42.68 -3.25 -17.01
CA GLU A 235 -43.91 -3.48 -16.24
C GLU A 235 -45.12 -2.76 -16.84
N GLY A 236 -46.32 -3.07 -16.35
CA GLY A 236 -47.58 -2.41 -16.70
C GLY A 236 -48.56 -3.29 -17.49
N PRO A 237 -49.62 -2.70 -18.09
CA PRO A 237 -50.63 -3.47 -18.80
C PRO A 237 -50.03 -4.18 -20.03
N GLY A 238 -50.57 -5.32 -20.42
CA GLY A 238 -50.19 -6.01 -21.66
C GLY A 238 -50.74 -5.34 -22.92
N GLY A 239 -50.30 -5.82 -24.08
CA GLY A 239 -50.80 -5.43 -25.39
C GLY A 239 -50.06 -4.27 -26.06
N GLU A 240 -50.20 -4.20 -27.38
CA GLU A 240 -49.61 -3.15 -28.21
C GLU A 240 -50.26 -1.79 -27.91
N ARG A 241 -49.43 -0.79 -27.63
CA ARG A 241 -49.88 0.60 -27.37
C ARG A 241 -48.84 1.62 -27.80
N THR A 242 -49.31 2.83 -28.05
CA THR A 242 -48.42 4.00 -28.16
C THR A 242 -48.42 4.72 -26.81
N VAL A 243 -47.23 4.95 -26.26
CA VAL A 243 -47.04 5.72 -25.03
C VAL A 243 -46.33 7.02 -25.39
N GLU A 244 -46.84 8.15 -24.88
CA GLU A 244 -46.13 9.42 -24.95
C GLU A 244 -45.09 9.44 -23.83
N VAL A 245 -43.82 9.51 -24.21
CA VAL A 245 -42.69 9.58 -23.28
C VAL A 245 -41.85 10.81 -23.58
N GLU A 246 -41.27 11.40 -22.54
CA GLU A 246 -40.40 12.57 -22.70
C GLU A 246 -39.10 12.19 -23.40
N HIS A 247 -38.62 13.06 -24.28
CA HIS A 247 -37.37 12.90 -24.99
C HIS A 247 -36.19 13.00 -24.02
N ALA A 248 -35.25 12.06 -24.09
CA ALA A 248 -34.20 11.93 -23.06
C ALA A 248 -33.21 13.10 -22.96
N VAL A 249 -33.16 13.98 -23.96
CA VAL A 249 -32.27 15.18 -23.99
C VAL A 249 -32.98 16.48 -24.35
N ASP A 250 -34.27 16.43 -24.72
CA ASP A 250 -35.04 17.62 -25.09
C ASP A 250 -36.17 17.80 -24.06
N ASP A 251 -35.89 18.52 -22.98
CA ASP A 251 -36.84 18.73 -21.87
C ASP A 251 -38.19 19.29 -22.38
N GLY A 252 -39.29 18.71 -21.89
CA GLY A 252 -40.66 19.09 -22.23
C GLY A 252 -41.16 18.62 -23.60
N ARG A 253 -40.33 17.91 -24.38
CA ARG A 253 -40.72 17.34 -25.67
C ARG A 253 -41.20 15.91 -25.52
N MET A 254 -42.51 15.70 -25.63
CA MET A 254 -43.10 14.35 -25.68
C MET A 254 -42.93 13.74 -27.07
N ILE A 255 -42.58 12.45 -27.12
CA ILE A 255 -42.49 11.67 -28.35
C ILE A 255 -43.33 10.39 -28.26
N PRO A 256 -44.05 10.02 -29.33
CA PRO A 256 -44.82 8.79 -29.38
C PRO A 256 -43.90 7.59 -29.56
N VAL A 257 -43.95 6.64 -28.63
CA VAL A 257 -43.20 5.37 -28.70
C VAL A 257 -44.18 4.20 -28.82
N LYS A 258 -43.98 3.36 -29.85
CA LYS A 258 -44.78 2.14 -30.07
C LYS A 258 -44.23 0.99 -29.24
N VAL A 259 -44.96 0.64 -28.19
CA VAL A 259 -44.67 -0.50 -27.31
C VAL A 259 -45.45 -1.71 -27.82
N ALA A 260 -44.75 -2.80 -28.13
CA ALA A 260 -45.35 -4.02 -28.68
C ALA A 260 -46.05 -4.90 -27.63
N GLY A 261 -45.76 -4.68 -26.35
CA GLY A 261 -46.30 -5.42 -25.22
C GLY A 261 -45.37 -5.30 -24.01
N THR A 262 -45.61 -6.14 -23.00
CA THR A 262 -44.69 -6.24 -21.85
C THR A 262 -43.64 -7.32 -22.07
N LEU A 263 -42.51 -7.22 -21.37
CA LEU A 263 -41.48 -8.26 -21.38
C LEU A 263 -42.03 -9.61 -20.90
N ASP A 264 -42.93 -9.61 -19.92
CA ASP A 264 -43.55 -10.83 -19.41
C ASP A 264 -44.55 -11.45 -20.38
N GLU A 265 -45.33 -10.64 -21.10
CA GLU A 265 -46.18 -11.12 -22.21
C GLU A 265 -45.34 -11.77 -23.32
N ALA A 266 -44.22 -11.14 -23.69
CA ALA A 266 -43.29 -11.71 -24.65
C ALA A 266 -42.76 -13.08 -24.16
N ARG A 267 -42.37 -13.19 -22.88
CA ARG A 267 -41.89 -14.45 -22.29
C ARG A 267 -42.96 -15.53 -22.28
N LEU A 268 -44.21 -15.19 -21.96
CA LEU A 268 -45.34 -16.13 -21.96
C LEU A 268 -45.62 -16.69 -23.36
N THR A 269 -45.38 -15.89 -24.41
CA THR A 269 -45.52 -16.33 -25.81
C THR A 269 -44.28 -17.03 -26.38
N GLY A 270 -43.21 -17.19 -25.59
CA GLY A 270 -42.03 -17.98 -25.93
C GLY A 270 -40.76 -17.18 -26.23
N PHE A 271 -40.75 -15.86 -26.03
CA PHE A 271 -39.50 -15.08 -26.01
C PHE A 271 -38.60 -15.52 -24.85
N GLN A 272 -37.27 -15.41 -25.01
CA GLN A 272 -36.28 -15.89 -24.03
C GLN A 272 -36.44 -17.37 -23.63
N HIS A 273 -36.93 -18.21 -24.55
CA HIS A 273 -36.98 -19.66 -24.37
C HIS A 273 -35.58 -20.27 -24.15
N PRO A 274 -35.47 -21.54 -23.70
CA PRO A 274 -34.17 -22.19 -23.55
C PRO A 274 -33.33 -22.17 -24.83
N ASN A 275 -32.05 -21.80 -24.71
CA ASN A 275 -31.11 -21.55 -25.82
C ASN A 275 -31.41 -20.33 -26.71
N CYS A 276 -32.31 -19.44 -26.31
CA CYS A 276 -32.45 -18.12 -26.91
C CYS A 276 -31.13 -17.34 -26.83
N ARG A 277 -30.86 -16.48 -27.82
CA ARG A 277 -29.67 -15.62 -27.89
C ARG A 277 -30.00 -14.13 -27.80
N HIS A 278 -31.27 -13.78 -27.72
CA HIS A 278 -31.74 -12.42 -27.62
C HIS A 278 -31.40 -11.84 -26.25
N SER A 279 -30.91 -10.60 -26.24
CA SER A 279 -30.83 -9.75 -25.07
C SER A 279 -31.87 -8.64 -25.17
N VAL A 280 -32.07 -7.95 -24.06
CA VAL A 280 -32.86 -6.74 -23.97
C VAL A 280 -31.94 -5.64 -23.44
N SER A 281 -32.09 -4.43 -23.96
CA SER A 281 -31.29 -3.26 -23.58
C SER A 281 -32.21 -2.07 -23.34
N ALA A 282 -31.74 -1.08 -22.58
CA ALA A 282 -32.49 0.14 -22.31
C ALA A 282 -32.95 0.81 -23.61
N TYR A 283 -34.24 1.15 -23.67
CA TYR A 283 -34.77 2.02 -24.71
C TYR A 283 -34.81 3.44 -24.17
N THR A 284 -33.95 4.29 -24.72
CA THR A 284 -33.87 5.70 -24.37
C THR A 284 -34.67 6.51 -25.40
N PRO A 285 -35.80 7.13 -25.00
CA PRO A 285 -36.65 7.86 -25.94
C PRO A 285 -35.87 8.95 -26.70
N GLY A 286 -35.94 8.90 -28.04
CA GLY A 286 -35.30 9.87 -28.93
C GLY A 286 -33.85 9.58 -29.29
N LEU A 287 -33.13 8.81 -28.46
CA LEU A 287 -31.73 8.42 -28.71
C LEU A 287 -31.63 7.00 -29.29
N THR A 288 -32.40 6.05 -28.78
CA THR A 288 -32.35 4.66 -29.23
C THR A 288 -33.04 4.51 -30.59
N ARG A 289 -32.27 4.08 -31.60
CA ARG A 289 -32.80 3.76 -32.94
C ARG A 289 -33.24 2.30 -32.99
N THR A 290 -34.52 2.07 -33.25
CA THR A 290 -35.06 0.73 -33.51
C THR A 290 -35.01 0.45 -35.01
N GLU A 291 -34.10 -0.42 -35.44
CA GLU A 291 -34.10 -0.92 -36.82
C GLU A 291 -35.10 -2.07 -36.97
N GLN A 292 -35.67 -2.22 -38.17
CA GLN A 292 -36.49 -3.39 -38.48
C GLN A 292 -35.56 -4.60 -38.67
N ALA A 293 -35.67 -5.58 -37.78
CA ALA A 293 -34.94 -6.83 -37.89
C ALA A 293 -35.26 -7.54 -39.22
N LYS A 294 -34.24 -8.11 -39.86
CA LYS A 294 -34.38 -8.86 -41.11
C LYS A 294 -34.46 -10.35 -40.81
N PRO A 295 -35.61 -11.02 -41.05
CA PRO A 295 -35.74 -12.45 -40.76
C PRO A 295 -34.72 -13.29 -41.54
N ASP A 296 -34.08 -14.26 -40.87
CA ASP A 296 -33.18 -15.24 -41.50
C ASP A 296 -33.61 -16.71 -41.23
N PRO A 297 -34.72 -17.18 -41.85
CA PRO A 297 -35.15 -18.57 -41.73
C PRO A 297 -34.11 -19.58 -42.25
N ALA A 298 -33.41 -19.23 -43.34
CA ALA A 298 -32.45 -20.14 -44.00
C ALA A 298 -31.23 -20.39 -43.11
N GLY A 299 -30.69 -19.35 -42.48
CA GLY A 299 -29.61 -19.48 -41.52
C GLY A 299 -30.04 -20.23 -40.25
N TYR A 300 -31.31 -20.08 -39.81
CA TYR A 300 -31.86 -20.91 -38.72
C TYR A 300 -31.85 -22.40 -39.09
N GLU A 301 -32.34 -22.78 -40.28
CA GLU A 301 -32.32 -24.17 -40.77
C GLU A 301 -30.90 -24.72 -40.92
N ALA A 302 -29.99 -23.93 -41.48
CA ALA A 302 -28.57 -24.29 -41.60
C ALA A 302 -27.93 -24.51 -40.22
N GLY A 303 -28.28 -23.68 -39.24
CA GLY A 303 -27.90 -23.86 -37.84
C GLY A 303 -28.44 -25.17 -37.26
N GLN A 304 -29.72 -25.49 -37.47
CA GLN A 304 -30.33 -26.75 -37.01
C GLN A 304 -29.66 -27.98 -37.63
N ARG A 305 -29.30 -27.90 -38.92
CA ARG A 305 -28.55 -28.95 -39.61
C ARG A 305 -27.17 -29.14 -38.98
N GLN A 306 -26.45 -28.06 -38.67
CA GLN A 306 -25.19 -28.13 -37.95
C GLN A 306 -25.35 -28.80 -36.58
N ARG A 307 -26.38 -28.44 -35.80
CA ARG A 307 -26.68 -29.08 -34.50
C ARG A 307 -26.94 -30.58 -34.66
N ALA A 308 -27.61 -31.00 -35.74
CA ALA A 308 -27.88 -32.41 -36.03
C ALA A 308 -26.58 -33.20 -36.28
N ILE A 309 -25.63 -32.62 -37.03
CA ILE A 309 -24.32 -33.23 -37.29
C ILE A 309 -23.54 -33.37 -35.97
N GLU A 310 -23.50 -32.33 -35.12
CA GLU A 310 -22.81 -32.41 -33.83
C GLU A 310 -23.40 -33.49 -32.90
N ARG A 311 -24.73 -33.64 -32.87
CA ARG A 311 -25.40 -34.73 -32.13
C ARG A 311 -24.94 -36.10 -32.63
N LYS A 312 -24.76 -36.27 -33.94
CA LYS A 312 -24.23 -37.51 -34.53
C LYS A 312 -22.76 -37.74 -34.15
N ILE A 313 -21.92 -36.71 -34.18
CA ILE A 313 -20.53 -36.82 -33.75
C ILE A 313 -20.45 -37.28 -32.29
N ARG A 314 -21.22 -36.64 -31.38
CA ARG A 314 -21.29 -37.03 -29.97
C ARG A 314 -21.81 -38.46 -29.79
N GLN A 315 -22.86 -38.85 -30.52
CA GLN A 315 -23.40 -40.21 -30.52
C GLN A 315 -22.31 -41.26 -30.80
N TYR A 316 -21.54 -41.08 -31.87
CA TYR A 316 -20.52 -42.07 -32.24
C TYR A 316 -19.29 -42.05 -31.34
N LYS A 317 -18.92 -40.90 -30.76
CA LYS A 317 -17.85 -40.87 -29.75
C LYS A 317 -18.27 -41.55 -28.44
N ARG A 318 -19.54 -41.43 -28.01
CA ARG A 318 -20.06 -42.23 -26.88
C ARG A 318 -20.02 -43.73 -27.15
N ARG A 319 -20.36 -44.15 -28.38
CA ARG A 319 -20.22 -45.56 -28.79
C ARG A 319 -18.77 -46.04 -28.75
N GLU A 320 -17.81 -45.19 -29.12
CA GLU A 320 -16.39 -45.50 -29.02
C GLU A 320 -15.96 -45.72 -27.56
N ALA A 321 -16.43 -44.87 -26.63
CA ALA A 321 -16.15 -45.02 -25.20
C ALA A 321 -16.81 -46.26 -24.56
N ALA A 322 -18.02 -46.62 -25.01
CA ALA A 322 -18.76 -47.78 -24.52
C ALA A 322 -18.41 -49.10 -25.24
N ALA A 323 -17.43 -49.10 -26.14
CA ALA A 323 -17.02 -50.29 -26.88
C ALA A 323 -16.32 -51.30 -25.95
N VAL A 324 -16.78 -52.55 -25.97
CA VAL A 324 -16.24 -53.69 -25.23
C VAL A 324 -15.21 -54.45 -26.08
N THR A 325 -15.27 -54.33 -27.41
CA THR A 325 -14.31 -54.97 -28.33
C THR A 325 -13.49 -53.95 -29.14
N PRO A 326 -12.25 -54.29 -29.54
CA PRO A 326 -11.43 -53.44 -30.40
C PRO A 326 -12.09 -53.10 -31.75
N GLU A 327 -12.80 -54.05 -32.35
CA GLU A 327 -13.46 -53.89 -33.66
C GLU A 327 -14.60 -52.87 -33.58
N ALA A 328 -15.41 -52.95 -32.52
CA ALA A 328 -16.49 -52.01 -32.26
C ALA A 328 -15.97 -50.59 -32.03
N LYS A 329 -14.84 -50.46 -31.31
CA LYS A 329 -14.15 -49.19 -31.09
C LYS A 329 -13.68 -48.58 -32.41
N GLN A 330 -13.04 -49.37 -33.29
CA GLN A 330 -12.58 -48.91 -34.60
C GLN A 330 -13.74 -48.49 -35.52
N ALA A 331 -14.84 -49.27 -35.55
CA ALA A 331 -16.03 -48.94 -36.33
C ALA A 331 -16.66 -47.60 -35.90
N ALA A 332 -16.73 -47.34 -34.59
CA ALA A 332 -17.21 -46.07 -34.05
C ALA A 332 -16.29 -44.91 -34.49
N ARG A 333 -14.97 -45.08 -34.40
CA ARG A 333 -13.98 -44.07 -34.80
C ARG A 333 -14.07 -43.68 -36.28
N ILE A 334 -14.33 -44.64 -37.17
CA ILE A 334 -14.57 -44.37 -38.60
C ILE A 334 -15.80 -43.48 -38.79
N LYS A 335 -16.90 -43.77 -38.08
CA LYS A 335 -18.13 -42.98 -38.15
C LYS A 335 -17.96 -41.56 -37.60
N VAL A 336 -17.17 -41.38 -36.54
CA VAL A 336 -16.79 -40.04 -36.04
C VAL A 336 -16.13 -39.23 -37.16
N ARG A 337 -15.15 -39.80 -37.86
CA ARG A 337 -14.46 -39.12 -38.98
C ARG A 337 -15.42 -38.79 -40.14
N GLN A 338 -16.35 -39.69 -40.46
CA GLN A 338 -17.37 -39.44 -41.49
C GLN A 338 -18.24 -38.22 -41.16
N TRP A 339 -18.76 -38.12 -39.93
CA TRP A 339 -19.58 -36.99 -39.51
C TRP A 339 -18.77 -35.70 -39.33
N GLN A 340 -17.49 -35.78 -38.94
CA GLN A 340 -16.59 -34.63 -38.98
C GLN A 340 -16.30 -34.16 -40.41
N GLY A 341 -16.28 -35.08 -41.38
CA GLY A 341 -16.29 -34.77 -42.81
C GLY A 341 -17.55 -34.01 -43.21
N ALA A 342 -18.72 -34.53 -42.87
CA ALA A 342 -20.00 -33.88 -43.13
C ALA A 342 -20.10 -32.48 -42.50
N MET A 343 -19.54 -32.28 -41.29
CA MET A 343 -19.43 -30.96 -40.66
C MET A 343 -18.60 -29.99 -41.52
N ARG A 344 -17.45 -30.42 -42.04
CA ARG A 344 -16.62 -29.58 -42.92
C ARG A 344 -17.35 -29.20 -44.20
N THR A 345 -18.04 -30.15 -44.83
CA THR A 345 -18.85 -29.88 -46.03
C THR A 345 -19.98 -28.89 -45.74
N HIS A 346 -20.70 -29.07 -44.63
CA HIS A 346 -21.79 -28.16 -44.22
C HIS A 346 -21.28 -26.73 -43.98
N LEU A 347 -20.14 -26.58 -43.31
CA LEU A 347 -19.54 -25.27 -43.05
C LEU A 347 -18.95 -24.63 -44.31
N GLY A 348 -18.47 -25.43 -45.27
CA GLY A 348 -18.05 -24.92 -46.57
C GLY A 348 -19.21 -24.35 -47.39
N ALA A 349 -20.42 -24.91 -47.23
CA ALA A 349 -21.64 -24.42 -47.88
C ALA A 349 -22.29 -23.22 -47.14
N HIS A 350 -21.94 -23.00 -45.87
CA HIS A 350 -22.52 -21.95 -45.02
C HIS A 350 -21.41 -21.18 -44.26
N PRO A 351 -20.77 -20.19 -44.91
CA PRO A 351 -19.63 -19.47 -44.35
C PRO A 351 -19.93 -18.67 -43.07
N ASP A 352 -21.21 -18.35 -42.83
CA ASP A 352 -21.72 -17.63 -41.65
C ASP A 352 -21.75 -18.51 -40.39
N LEU A 353 -21.64 -19.83 -40.55
CA LEU A 353 -21.64 -20.80 -39.46
C LEU A 353 -20.22 -21.06 -38.95
N ARG A 354 -20.06 -21.03 -37.62
CA ARG A 354 -18.79 -21.33 -36.96
C ARG A 354 -18.78 -22.75 -36.40
N ARG A 355 -17.67 -23.47 -36.62
CA ARG A 355 -17.42 -24.76 -35.95
C ARG A 355 -17.06 -24.55 -34.49
N LEU A 356 -17.80 -25.17 -33.59
CA LEU A 356 -17.51 -25.16 -32.16
C LEU A 356 -17.15 -26.57 -31.70
N ARG A 357 -15.85 -26.88 -31.71
CA ARG A 357 -15.34 -28.24 -31.42
C ARG A 357 -15.79 -28.78 -30.05
N GLN A 358 -15.98 -27.90 -29.07
CA GLN A 358 -16.50 -28.27 -27.75
C GLN A 358 -17.90 -28.90 -27.79
N ARG A 359 -18.75 -28.53 -28.76
CA ARG A 359 -20.10 -29.11 -28.93
C ARG A 359 -20.06 -30.52 -29.56
N GLU A 360 -18.90 -30.99 -30.00
CA GLU A 360 -18.69 -32.31 -30.63
C GLU A 360 -18.11 -33.37 -29.67
N GLN A 361 -17.76 -33.05 -28.43
CA GLN A 361 -17.06 -33.96 -27.52
C GLN A 361 -18.02 -34.74 -26.59
N PRO A 362 -17.71 -36.02 -26.24
CA PRO A 362 -18.40 -36.79 -25.19
C PRO A 362 -17.73 -36.52 -23.84
N GLY A 363 -18.47 -36.60 -22.73
CA GLY A 363 -17.88 -36.62 -21.38
C GLY A 363 -17.29 -35.30 -20.88
N ALA A 364 -16.79 -34.48 -21.78
CA ALA A 364 -16.50 -33.09 -21.60
C ALA A 364 -16.27 -32.59 -23.03
N SER A 365 -15.23 -31.82 -23.16
CA SER A 365 -14.05 -32.41 -23.76
C SER A 365 -12.88 -31.69 -23.10
N ASN A 366 -12.62 -31.84 -21.79
CA ASN A 366 -11.73 -32.88 -21.25
C ASN A 366 -12.14 -33.38 -19.85
N LEU A 367 -11.80 -34.63 -19.55
CA LEU A 367 -11.71 -35.17 -18.19
C LEU A 367 -11.15 -34.07 -17.25
N PRO A 368 -11.71 -33.86 -16.05
CA PRO A 368 -10.95 -33.09 -15.08
C PRO A 368 -9.60 -33.80 -14.94
N GLU A 369 -8.52 -33.03 -14.88
CA GLU A 369 -7.29 -33.55 -14.27
C GLU A 369 -7.72 -34.28 -13.00
N PRO A 370 -7.08 -35.42 -12.63
CA PRO A 370 -7.27 -35.96 -11.29
C PRO A 370 -7.18 -34.77 -10.36
N ARG A 371 -8.27 -34.48 -9.64
CA ARG A 371 -8.41 -33.24 -8.89
C ARG A 371 -7.15 -33.20 -8.03
N ARG A 372 -6.20 -32.33 -8.38
CA ARG A 372 -5.19 -31.93 -7.43
C ARG A 372 -6.06 -31.36 -6.33
N GLU A 373 -6.01 -31.97 -5.15
CA GLU A 373 -6.51 -31.29 -3.97
C GLU A 373 -6.01 -29.86 -4.09
N ALA A 374 -6.94 -28.91 -4.06
CA ALA A 374 -6.59 -27.51 -4.19
C ALA A 374 -5.45 -27.29 -3.21
N THR A 375 -4.31 -26.82 -3.71
CA THR A 375 -3.17 -26.63 -2.82
C THR A 375 -3.62 -25.66 -1.73
N PRO A 376 -3.10 -25.78 -0.50
CA PRO A 376 -3.43 -24.83 0.57
C PRO A 376 -3.39 -23.37 0.08
N GLU A 377 -2.38 -23.04 -0.73
CA GLU A 377 -2.23 -21.74 -1.41
C GLU A 377 -3.42 -21.33 -2.30
N GLN A 378 -4.01 -22.26 -3.06
CA GLN A 378 -5.19 -21.97 -3.90
C GLN A 378 -6.46 -21.80 -3.07
N VAL A 379 -6.59 -22.54 -1.98
CA VAL A 379 -7.70 -22.42 -1.03
C VAL A 379 -7.61 -21.09 -0.30
N GLU A 380 -6.42 -20.71 0.14
CA GLU A 380 -6.14 -19.43 0.79
C GLU A 380 -6.36 -18.25 -0.14
N ALA A 381 -5.87 -18.31 -1.39
CA ALA A 381 -6.14 -17.29 -2.40
C ALA A 381 -7.64 -17.11 -2.66
N ALA A 382 -8.40 -18.21 -2.74
CA ALA A 382 -9.85 -18.15 -2.89
C ALA A 382 -10.57 -17.55 -1.67
N ARG A 383 -10.07 -17.80 -0.45
CA ARG A 383 -10.61 -17.17 0.77
C ARG A 383 -10.32 -15.67 0.80
N LEU A 384 -9.10 -15.25 0.42
CA LEU A 384 -8.73 -13.83 0.31
C LEU A 384 -9.56 -13.08 -0.76
N TRP A 385 -9.88 -13.74 -1.88
CA TRP A 385 -10.79 -13.22 -2.89
C TRP A 385 -12.23 -13.04 -2.39
N SER A 386 -12.69 -13.90 -1.47
CA SER A 386 -14.08 -13.89 -0.99
C SER A 386 -14.46 -12.63 -0.20
N GLY A 387 -13.49 -11.79 0.19
CA GLY A 387 -13.76 -10.57 0.94
C GLY A 387 -13.82 -10.75 2.45
N ASP A 388 -13.45 -11.93 2.96
CA ASP A 388 -13.42 -12.19 4.39
C ASP A 388 -12.21 -11.52 5.08
N GLU A 389 -12.49 -10.53 5.93
CA GLU A 389 -11.48 -9.82 6.73
C GLU A 389 -10.84 -10.69 7.83
N ARG A 390 -11.44 -11.83 8.17
CA ARG A 390 -10.85 -12.77 9.14
C ARG A 390 -9.71 -13.58 8.53
N THR A 391 -9.80 -13.86 7.24
CA THR A 391 -8.83 -14.72 6.55
C THR A 391 -7.38 -14.21 6.68
N PRO A 392 -7.05 -12.94 6.37
CA PRO A 392 -5.68 -12.42 6.58
C PRO A 392 -5.22 -12.54 8.04
N ARG A 393 -6.11 -12.32 9.01
CA ARG A 393 -5.77 -12.36 10.45
C ARG A 393 -5.47 -13.76 10.97
N GLU A 394 -6.06 -14.79 10.36
CA GLU A 394 -5.84 -16.18 10.73
C GLU A 394 -4.60 -16.80 10.05
N MET A 395 -4.03 -16.11 9.06
CA MET A 395 -2.81 -16.56 8.37
C MET A 395 -1.58 -16.38 9.27
N SER A 396 -0.67 -17.35 9.24
CA SER A 396 0.67 -17.22 9.80
C SER A 396 1.53 -16.25 8.97
N ASP A 397 2.64 -15.77 9.52
CA ASP A 397 3.53 -14.84 8.82
C ASP A 397 4.14 -15.46 7.56
N ASP A 398 4.47 -16.76 7.61
CA ASP A 398 4.93 -17.52 6.44
C ASP A 398 3.84 -17.58 5.34
N GLN A 399 2.56 -17.70 5.73
CA GLN A 399 1.44 -17.71 4.79
C GLN A 399 1.17 -16.31 4.21
N LEU A 400 1.30 -15.24 5.01
CA LEU A 400 1.18 -13.86 4.52
C LEU A 400 2.29 -13.54 3.51
N ALA A 401 3.54 -13.87 3.83
CA ALA A 401 4.68 -13.69 2.93
C ALA A 401 4.54 -14.50 1.63
N ALA A 402 4.09 -15.76 1.72
CA ALA A 402 3.82 -16.58 0.54
C ALA A 402 2.66 -16.02 -0.31
N ALA A 403 1.63 -15.45 0.32
CA ALA A 403 0.50 -14.84 -0.35
C ALA A 403 0.86 -13.54 -1.06
N GLU A 404 1.70 -12.69 -0.46
CA GLU A 404 2.18 -11.44 -1.05
C GLU A 404 2.99 -11.70 -2.33
N GLY A 405 3.84 -12.75 -2.33
CA GLY A 405 4.59 -13.21 -3.49
C GLY A 405 3.76 -14.01 -4.52
N SER A 406 2.48 -14.26 -4.24
CA SER A 406 1.64 -15.14 -5.07
C SER A 406 1.11 -14.44 -6.31
N ARG A 407 1.29 -15.09 -7.47
CA ARG A 407 0.67 -14.67 -8.74
C ARG A 407 -0.83 -15.00 -8.82
N LEU A 408 -1.39 -15.62 -7.78
CA LEU A 408 -2.79 -16.02 -7.73
C LEU A 408 -3.69 -14.91 -7.17
N LEU A 409 -3.15 -13.86 -6.53
CA LEU A 409 -3.95 -12.76 -5.99
C LEU A 409 -4.11 -11.62 -7.00
N ASP A 410 -5.29 -11.01 -7.01
CA ASP A 410 -5.54 -9.74 -7.68
C ASP A 410 -5.08 -8.58 -6.78
N ASP A 411 -5.03 -7.37 -7.34
CA ASP A 411 -4.47 -6.22 -6.62
C ASP A 411 -5.26 -5.88 -5.34
N ARG A 412 -6.56 -6.16 -5.33
CA ARG A 412 -7.42 -5.93 -4.15
C ARG A 412 -7.15 -6.94 -3.04
N ALA A 413 -7.01 -8.23 -3.36
CA ALA A 413 -6.67 -9.23 -2.36
C ALA A 413 -5.23 -9.06 -1.85
N ARG A 414 -4.31 -8.64 -2.73
CA ARG A 414 -2.93 -8.33 -2.36
C ARG A 414 -2.86 -7.15 -1.38
N ALA A 415 -3.58 -6.06 -1.65
CA ALA A 415 -3.66 -4.91 -0.75
C ALA A 415 -4.19 -5.27 0.65
N ARG A 416 -5.04 -6.30 0.78
CA ARG A 416 -5.51 -6.78 2.09
C ARG A 416 -4.47 -7.56 2.86
N VAL A 417 -3.68 -8.38 2.15
CA VAL A 417 -2.54 -9.11 2.72
C VAL A 417 -1.49 -8.11 3.18
N GLU A 418 -1.15 -7.14 2.32
CA GLU A 418 -0.22 -6.04 2.64
C GLU A 418 -0.69 -5.25 3.86
N ALA A 419 -1.97 -4.85 3.92
CA ALA A 419 -2.49 -4.10 5.06
C ALA A 419 -2.43 -4.88 6.40
N GLU A 420 -2.63 -6.20 6.36
CA GLU A 420 -2.52 -7.04 7.56
C GLU A 420 -1.06 -7.26 7.98
N ALA A 421 -0.15 -7.45 7.03
CA ALA A 421 1.29 -7.50 7.31
C ALA A 421 1.77 -6.17 7.91
N ASP A 422 1.40 -5.04 7.31
CA ASP A 422 1.72 -3.70 7.79
C ASP A 422 1.20 -3.42 9.21
N ARG A 423 0.04 -4.00 9.55
CA ARG A 423 -0.53 -3.91 10.89
C ARG A 423 0.29 -4.71 11.90
N ARG A 424 0.69 -5.94 11.57
CA ARG A 424 1.53 -6.77 12.45
C ARG A 424 2.91 -6.18 12.65
N ASP A 425 3.54 -5.71 11.58
CA ASP A 425 4.84 -5.03 11.65
C ASP A 425 4.77 -3.79 12.55
N LEU A 426 3.66 -3.05 12.49
CA LEU A 426 3.43 -1.91 13.37
C LEU A 426 3.22 -2.35 14.82
N ASP A 427 2.44 -3.40 15.07
CA ASP A 427 2.22 -3.92 16.43
C ASP A 427 3.54 -4.41 17.05
N ASP A 428 4.38 -5.12 16.30
CA ASP A 428 5.70 -5.58 16.73
C ASP A 428 6.67 -4.42 16.97
N LEU A 429 6.63 -3.41 16.11
CA LEU A 429 7.38 -2.17 16.29
C LEU A 429 6.97 -1.47 17.59
N LEU A 430 5.67 -1.31 17.83
CA LEU A 430 5.15 -0.70 19.06
C LEU A 430 5.48 -1.56 20.29
N ALA A 431 5.48 -2.88 20.19
CA ALA A 431 5.90 -3.76 21.28
C ALA A 431 7.38 -3.58 21.63
N ARG A 432 8.25 -3.29 20.65
CA ARG A 432 9.68 -3.00 20.85
C ARG A 432 9.93 -1.57 21.35
N ILE A 433 9.26 -0.58 20.78
CA ILE A 433 9.45 0.85 21.09
C ILE A 433 8.76 1.23 22.40
N THR A 434 7.59 0.64 22.69
CA THR A 434 6.81 0.90 23.91
C THR A 434 6.57 -0.38 24.73
N PRO A 435 7.62 -1.05 25.23
CA PRO A 435 7.46 -2.28 25.99
C PRO A 435 6.68 -1.99 27.29
N GLY A 436 5.45 -2.49 27.38
CA GLY A 436 4.56 -2.22 28.53
C GLY A 436 3.81 -0.89 28.47
N GLY A 437 3.82 -0.20 27.33
CA GLY A 437 3.04 1.03 27.09
C GLY A 437 3.79 2.34 27.39
N THR A 438 5.07 2.27 27.72
CA THR A 438 5.96 3.43 27.92
C THR A 438 7.11 3.38 26.91
N LEU A 439 7.47 4.52 26.32
CA LEU A 439 8.57 4.60 25.35
C LEU A 439 9.91 4.16 25.96
N ALA A 440 10.63 3.33 25.20
CA ALA A 440 11.94 2.80 25.55
C ALA A 440 12.91 3.91 25.98
N GLU A 441 13.77 3.60 26.95
CA GLU A 441 14.81 4.52 27.42
C GLU A 441 15.88 4.73 26.34
N ASP A 442 16.30 3.68 25.64
CA ASP A 442 17.23 3.84 24.52
C ASP A 442 16.48 3.94 23.18
N LEU A 443 16.50 5.13 22.58
CA LEU A 443 15.92 5.39 21.26
C LEU A 443 16.93 5.21 20.11
N THR A 444 18.22 5.11 20.42
CA THR A 444 19.29 5.02 19.42
C THR A 444 19.22 3.70 18.64
N GLN A 445 18.63 2.66 19.23
CA GLN A 445 18.43 1.34 18.61
C GLN A 445 17.42 1.33 17.44
N PHE A 446 16.56 2.34 17.33
CA PHE A 446 15.51 2.43 16.30
C PHE A 446 15.90 3.36 15.15
N GLY A 447 15.53 3.01 13.92
CA GLY A 447 15.80 3.85 12.75
C GLY A 447 14.80 5.00 12.57
N ASP A 448 15.10 5.95 11.69
CA ASP A 448 14.24 7.13 11.48
C ASP A 448 12.84 6.75 10.96
N SER A 449 12.77 5.77 10.06
CA SER A 449 11.51 5.23 9.54
C SER A 449 10.68 4.54 10.62
N GLU A 450 11.34 3.85 11.57
CA GLU A 450 10.69 3.18 12.70
C GLU A 450 10.13 4.23 13.67
N LEU A 451 10.94 5.22 14.04
CA LEU A 451 10.53 6.32 14.91
C LEU A 451 9.39 7.15 14.32
N ALA A 452 9.47 7.49 13.03
CA ALA A 452 8.43 8.23 12.32
C ALA A 452 7.11 7.45 12.24
N ARG A 453 7.16 6.12 12.04
CA ARG A 453 5.98 5.25 11.99
C ARG A 453 5.33 5.11 13.38
N ALA A 454 6.13 5.06 14.44
CA ALA A 454 5.66 5.01 15.83
C ALA A 454 5.09 6.35 16.32
N TYR A 455 5.64 7.49 15.87
CA TYR A 455 5.30 8.84 16.33
C TYR A 455 3.80 9.11 16.48
N ARG A 456 2.98 8.71 15.50
CA ARG A 456 1.52 8.92 15.49
C ARG A 456 0.74 8.11 16.54
N HIS A 457 1.42 7.22 17.26
CA HIS A 457 0.86 6.32 18.27
C HIS A 457 1.37 6.60 19.69
N LEU A 458 2.23 7.60 19.86
CA LEU A 458 2.80 8.01 21.15
C LEU A 458 1.96 9.12 21.79
N ASP A 459 2.09 9.28 23.10
CA ASP A 459 1.56 10.46 23.78
C ASP A 459 2.42 11.70 23.53
N ASP A 460 1.93 12.88 23.93
CA ASP A 460 2.61 14.15 23.67
C ASP A 460 4.02 14.20 24.31
N GLY A 461 4.24 13.52 25.43
CA GLY A 461 5.53 13.49 26.12
C GLY A 461 6.55 12.61 25.41
N ASP A 462 6.14 11.40 25.03
CA ASP A 462 6.96 10.45 24.30
C ASP A 462 7.21 10.92 22.85
N ALA A 463 6.25 11.61 22.23
CA ALA A 463 6.43 12.27 20.94
C ALA A 463 7.52 13.34 20.98
N LEU A 464 7.59 14.15 22.05
CA LEU A 464 8.64 15.15 22.25
C LEU A 464 10.03 14.50 22.39
N ARG A 465 10.12 13.36 23.07
CA ARG A 465 11.37 12.59 23.19
C ARG A 465 11.86 12.06 21.85
N VAL A 466 10.94 11.55 21.02
CA VAL A 466 11.27 11.13 19.64
C VAL A 466 11.73 12.32 18.80
N MET A 467 11.08 13.48 18.90
CA MET A 467 11.52 14.68 18.17
C MET A 467 12.90 15.17 18.61
N ALA A 468 13.19 15.15 19.91
CA ALA A 468 14.50 15.52 20.44
C ALA A 468 15.60 14.59 19.90
N GLU A 469 15.33 13.28 19.82
CA GLU A 469 16.26 12.33 19.22
C GLU A 469 16.44 12.55 17.71
N MET A 470 15.36 12.81 16.95
CA MET A 470 15.46 13.12 15.52
C MET A 470 16.28 14.40 15.25
N ASP A 471 16.03 15.45 16.03
CA ASP A 471 16.78 16.71 15.94
C ASP A 471 18.27 16.53 16.28
N ARG A 472 18.59 15.64 17.23
CA ARG A 472 19.98 15.25 17.53
C ARG A 472 20.64 14.50 16.38
N ARG A 473 19.91 13.62 15.69
CA ARG A 473 20.41 12.92 14.49
C ARG A 473 20.67 13.88 13.34
N ASP A 474 19.81 14.88 13.16
CA ASP A 474 19.99 15.94 12.16
C ASP A 474 21.25 16.79 12.45
N ARG A 475 21.54 17.08 13.73
CA ARG A 475 22.82 17.71 14.14
C ARG A 475 24.01 16.81 13.87
N ALA A 476 23.91 15.53 14.23
CA ALA A 476 24.97 14.56 14.01
C ALA A 476 25.33 14.43 12.51
N ALA A 477 24.33 14.42 11.63
CA ALA A 477 24.52 14.35 10.19
C ALA A 477 25.29 15.56 9.61
N GLN A 478 25.41 16.67 10.35
CA GLN A 478 26.15 17.87 9.94
C GLN A 478 27.61 17.85 10.41
N LEU A 479 28.01 16.88 11.24
CA LEU A 479 29.39 16.77 11.72
C LEU A 479 30.30 16.14 10.64
N PRO A 480 31.54 16.64 10.46
CA PRO A 480 32.40 16.29 9.32
C PRO A 480 32.83 14.81 9.27
N ASP A 481 32.93 14.15 10.43
CA ASP A 481 33.39 12.76 10.55
C ASP A 481 32.26 11.72 10.65
N ILE A 482 31.01 12.18 10.61
CA ILE A 482 29.82 11.31 10.69
C ILE A 482 29.33 10.96 9.29
N LYS A 483 28.89 9.72 9.10
CA LYS A 483 28.25 9.26 7.86
C LYS A 483 26.73 9.38 8.00
N PRO A 484 26.07 10.35 7.35
CA PRO A 484 24.62 10.56 7.50
C PRO A 484 23.80 9.30 7.15
N GLU A 485 24.29 8.50 6.21
CA GLU A 485 23.69 7.25 5.77
C GLU A 485 23.66 6.12 6.83
N LEU A 486 24.42 6.26 7.92
CA LEU A 486 24.44 5.32 9.04
C LEU A 486 23.61 5.82 10.24
N VAL A 487 23.55 7.14 10.44
CA VAL A 487 22.89 7.78 11.59
C VAL A 487 21.41 7.38 11.70
N GLY A 488 20.68 7.37 10.58
CA GLY A 488 19.25 7.08 10.56
C GLY A 488 18.86 5.59 10.56
N LEU A 489 19.83 4.68 10.64
CA LEU A 489 19.56 3.23 10.60
C LEU A 489 19.25 2.68 11.98
N SER A 490 18.47 1.59 12.05
CA SER A 490 18.29 0.84 13.29
C SER A 490 19.51 -0.05 13.57
N ASP A 491 19.68 -0.50 14.81
CA ASP A 491 20.76 -1.42 15.17
C ASP A 491 20.67 -2.74 14.39
N GLN A 492 19.46 -3.19 14.09
CA GLN A 492 19.25 -4.35 13.23
C GLN A 492 19.78 -4.13 11.82
N HIS A 493 19.58 -2.93 11.26
CA HIS A 493 20.11 -2.57 9.94
C HIS A 493 21.63 -2.38 9.96
N LEU A 494 22.20 -1.78 11.01
CA LEU A 494 23.65 -1.67 11.17
C LEU A 494 24.31 -3.07 11.31
N ALA A 495 23.75 -3.94 12.13
CA ALA A 495 24.20 -5.32 12.29
C ALA A 495 24.05 -6.12 10.99
N ALA A 496 23.00 -5.89 10.21
CA ALA A 496 22.84 -6.49 8.89
C ALA A 496 23.92 -6.04 7.91
N ARG A 497 24.28 -4.75 7.94
CA ARG A 497 25.34 -4.18 7.09
C ARG A 497 26.73 -4.68 7.48
N ALA A 498 26.95 -4.98 8.76
CA ALA A 498 28.19 -5.57 9.25
C ALA A 498 28.40 -7.02 8.73
N ARG A 499 27.31 -7.76 8.44
CA ARG A 499 27.38 -9.13 7.90
C ARG A 499 27.92 -9.13 6.47
N GLY A 500 29.23 -9.29 6.32
CA GLY A 500 29.92 -9.34 5.03
C GLY A 500 30.55 -8.02 4.56
N ALA A 501 30.63 -7.03 5.45
CA ALA A 501 31.32 -5.77 5.19
C ALA A 501 32.84 -5.96 5.07
N ASP A 502 33.49 -5.09 4.29
CA ASP A 502 34.95 -4.98 4.26
C ASP A 502 35.49 -4.29 5.52
N GLU A 503 36.80 -4.38 5.76
CA GLU A 503 37.45 -3.86 6.97
C GLU A 503 37.22 -2.35 7.17
N ARG A 504 37.18 -1.59 6.07
CA ARG A 504 36.88 -0.15 6.09
C ARG A 504 35.46 0.14 6.54
N THR A 505 34.48 -0.59 6.01
CA THR A 505 33.07 -0.43 6.37
C THR A 505 32.80 -0.91 7.80
N LEU A 506 33.47 -1.97 8.25
CA LEU A 506 33.43 -2.41 9.64
C LEU A 506 33.98 -1.35 10.60
N GLY A 507 35.06 -0.66 10.22
CA GLY A 507 35.57 0.48 10.98
C GLY A 507 34.54 1.59 11.15
N LEU A 508 33.86 1.99 10.07
CA LEU A 508 32.81 3.01 10.10
C LEU A 508 31.61 2.58 10.96
N LEU A 509 31.19 1.32 10.86
CA LEU A 509 30.09 0.77 11.68
C LEU A 509 30.47 0.69 13.17
N ALA A 510 31.73 0.37 13.49
CA ALA A 510 32.23 0.35 14.86
C ALA A 510 32.29 1.77 15.46
N THR A 511 32.71 2.77 14.68
CA THR A 511 32.68 4.18 15.11
C THR A 511 31.26 4.64 15.39
N GLU A 512 30.30 4.31 14.52
CA GLU A 512 28.88 4.66 14.76
C GLU A 512 28.30 3.93 15.98
N ALA A 513 28.65 2.66 16.19
CA ALA A 513 28.22 1.92 17.38
C ALA A 513 28.78 2.54 18.67
N ALA A 514 30.07 2.89 18.70
CA ALA A 514 30.69 3.55 19.85
C ALA A 514 30.06 4.94 20.13
N ARG A 515 29.69 5.67 19.08
CA ARG A 515 28.96 6.94 19.19
C ARG A 515 27.59 6.74 19.84
N ARG A 516 26.83 5.73 19.40
CA ARG A 516 25.51 5.40 19.97
C ARG A 516 25.58 4.97 21.43
N ASP A 517 26.59 4.18 21.80
CA ASP A 517 26.83 3.79 23.20
C ASP A 517 27.06 5.01 24.10
N LEU A 518 27.76 6.04 23.61
CA LEU A 518 27.99 7.28 24.34
C LEU A 518 26.71 8.14 24.41
N LEU A 519 25.96 8.23 23.31
CA LEU A 519 24.67 8.91 23.25
C LEU A 519 23.67 8.29 24.24
N ALA A 520 23.51 6.97 24.25
CA ALA A 520 22.59 6.27 25.14
C ALA A 520 22.94 6.48 26.62
N ARG A 521 24.23 6.68 26.94
CA ARG A 521 24.72 6.92 28.30
C ARG A 521 24.49 8.36 28.79
N ILE A 522 24.72 9.34 27.92
CA ILE A 522 24.65 10.78 28.27
C ILE A 522 23.24 11.32 28.07
N PHE A 523 22.53 10.84 27.05
CA PHE A 523 21.20 11.27 26.66
C PHE A 523 20.14 10.14 26.73
N PRO A 524 19.96 9.49 27.91
CA PRO A 524 18.94 8.45 28.03
C PRO A 524 17.56 9.05 27.71
N GLY A 525 16.79 8.34 26.90
CA GLY A 525 15.46 8.77 26.47
C GLY A 525 15.46 9.94 25.51
N GLY A 526 16.62 10.30 24.95
CA GLY A 526 16.78 11.41 24.03
C GLY A 526 16.94 12.77 24.71
N GLN A 527 17.22 12.82 26.02
CA GLN A 527 17.42 14.05 26.80
C GLN A 527 18.66 13.92 27.67
N LEU A 528 19.36 15.03 27.91
CA LEU A 528 20.52 15.07 28.78
C LEU A 528 20.15 14.58 30.19
N ARG A 529 20.94 13.65 30.73
CA ARG A 529 20.75 13.14 32.10
C ARG A 529 20.78 14.25 33.14
N ASP A 530 19.93 14.16 34.15
CA ASP A 530 19.79 15.17 35.20
C ASP A 530 21.07 15.34 36.05
N ASP A 531 21.81 14.26 36.27
CA ASP A 531 23.05 14.25 37.06
C ASP A 531 24.28 14.14 36.16
N LEU A 532 25.04 15.25 36.06
CA LEU A 532 26.24 15.37 35.24
C LEU A 532 27.55 15.17 36.02
N ALA A 533 27.48 14.97 37.35
CA ALA A 533 28.67 14.93 38.21
C ALA A 533 29.61 13.76 37.86
N ASP A 534 29.03 12.65 37.38
CA ASP A 534 29.78 11.43 37.02
C ASP A 534 30.40 11.46 35.61
N LEU A 535 30.15 12.51 34.82
CA LEU A 535 30.71 12.66 33.47
C LEU A 535 32.07 13.35 33.51
N SER A 536 33.01 12.87 32.71
CA SER A 536 34.30 13.52 32.52
C SER A 536 34.17 14.82 31.73
N ASP A 537 35.16 15.71 31.82
CA ASP A 537 35.16 16.96 31.03
C ASP A 537 35.19 16.67 29.53
N ASP A 538 35.86 15.58 29.12
CA ASP A 538 35.85 15.09 27.73
C ASP A 538 34.45 14.63 27.31
N ASP A 539 33.72 13.91 28.16
CA ASP A 539 32.34 13.49 27.90
C ASP A 539 31.39 14.70 27.81
N LEU A 540 31.58 15.71 28.67
CA LEU A 540 30.80 16.95 28.66
C LEU A 540 31.10 17.78 27.40
N ALA A 541 32.38 17.94 27.03
CA ALA A 541 32.79 18.62 25.81
C ALA A 541 32.29 17.91 24.56
N TRP A 542 32.30 16.58 24.56
CA TRP A 542 31.70 15.78 23.49
C TRP A 542 30.18 15.97 23.42
N ALA A 543 29.49 15.98 24.57
CA ALA A 543 28.04 16.14 24.64
C ALA A 543 27.56 17.49 24.09
N MET A 544 28.36 18.55 24.20
CA MET A 544 28.05 19.88 23.66
C MET A 544 27.80 19.87 22.14
N GLN A 545 28.37 18.92 21.40
CA GLN A 545 28.16 18.79 19.95
C GLN A 545 26.73 18.32 19.59
N TYR A 546 26.03 17.72 20.56
CA TYR A 546 24.72 17.09 20.39
C TYR A 546 23.61 17.71 21.24
N ALA A 547 23.99 18.56 22.21
CA ALA A 547 23.09 19.18 23.16
C ALA A 547 22.26 20.33 22.54
N ASP A 548 21.02 20.47 22.99
CA ASP A 548 20.17 21.62 22.66
C ASP A 548 20.56 22.88 23.48
N PRO A 549 20.04 24.09 23.16
CA PRO A 549 20.39 25.31 23.88
C PRO A 549 20.04 25.33 25.38
N GLY A 550 19.10 24.49 25.82
CA GLY A 550 18.77 24.27 27.23
C GLY A 550 19.77 23.35 27.92
N GLU A 551 20.04 22.21 27.31
CA GLU A 551 21.02 21.21 27.76
C GLU A 551 22.43 21.79 27.84
N LEU A 552 22.83 22.62 26.86
CA LEU A 552 24.11 23.35 26.84
C LEU A 552 24.30 24.24 28.06
N ARG A 553 23.22 24.85 28.59
CA ARG A 553 23.32 25.65 29.83
C ARG A 553 23.58 24.77 31.04
N GLY A 554 22.99 23.57 31.08
CA GLY A 554 23.26 22.58 32.12
C GLY A 554 24.72 22.14 32.11
N ILE A 555 25.26 21.84 30.92
CA ILE A 555 26.67 21.48 30.73
C ILE A 555 27.60 22.64 31.11
N ALA A 556 27.30 23.86 30.65
CA ALA A 556 28.10 25.05 30.99
C ALA A 556 28.09 25.32 32.50
N ALA A 557 26.94 25.21 33.17
CA ALA A 557 26.85 25.38 34.61
C ALA A 557 27.58 24.28 35.41
N GLU A 558 27.79 23.09 34.82
CA GLU A 558 28.63 22.05 35.39
C GLU A 558 30.12 22.40 35.25
N LEU A 559 30.56 22.81 34.06
CA LEU A 559 31.95 23.21 33.78
C LEU A 559 32.35 24.46 34.59
N ASP A 560 31.50 25.49 34.64
CA ASP A 560 31.73 26.71 35.43
C ASP A 560 31.88 26.40 36.93
N ARG A 561 31.20 25.35 37.42
CA ARG A 561 31.34 24.89 38.80
C ARG A 561 32.70 24.23 39.05
N ARG A 562 33.29 23.61 38.01
CA ARG A 562 34.58 22.92 38.08
C ARG A 562 35.75 23.91 37.98
N ASP A 563 35.64 24.98 37.19
CA ASP A 563 36.78 25.83 36.76
C ASP A 563 36.70 27.35 37.12
N ALA A 564 36.13 27.74 38.27
CA ALA A 564 36.02 29.17 38.64
C ALA A 564 37.38 29.87 38.93
N VAL A 565 37.61 31.08 38.38
CA VAL A 565 38.81 31.94 38.61
C VAL A 565 38.46 33.27 39.30
N ASP A 566 39.24 33.68 40.30
CA ASP A 566 39.07 34.94 41.07
C ASP A 566 39.84 36.15 40.46
N PRO A 567 39.25 37.36 40.36
CA PRO A 567 39.90 38.54 39.75
C PRO A 567 40.87 39.32 40.70
N PRO A 568 41.88 40.04 40.15
CA PRO A 568 42.86 40.81 40.94
C PRO A 568 42.30 42.12 41.54
N THR A 569 42.96 42.65 42.58
CA THR A 569 42.58 43.88 43.30
C THR A 569 43.23 45.14 42.68
N PRO A 570 42.51 46.26 42.48
CA PRO A 570 43.07 47.50 41.93
C PRO A 570 44.11 48.20 42.84
N ALA A 571 45.04 48.93 42.23
CA ALA A 571 46.08 49.78 42.80
C ALA A 571 45.55 51.17 43.18
N ASP A 572 46.11 51.75 44.24
CA ASP A 572 45.67 53.02 44.84
C ASP A 572 46.88 53.80 45.38
N SER A 573 47.37 54.79 44.62
CA SER A 573 48.49 55.67 44.98
C SER A 573 48.22 57.14 44.60
N ASP A 574 49.12 58.05 45.00
CA ASP A 574 49.00 59.48 44.70
C ASP A 574 49.34 59.83 43.23
N ASP A 575 49.72 58.84 42.39
CA ASP A 575 50.00 59.02 40.96
C ASP A 575 49.00 58.22 40.09
N PRO A 576 47.95 58.87 39.59
CA PRO A 576 46.89 58.20 38.83
C PRO A 576 47.35 57.66 37.47
N VAL A 577 48.50 58.12 36.97
CA VAL A 577 49.12 57.54 35.75
C VAL A 577 49.86 56.26 36.11
N ALA A 578 50.49 56.18 37.29
CA ALA A 578 51.16 54.97 37.77
C ALA A 578 50.18 53.87 38.14
N ASP A 579 49.05 54.20 38.80
CA ASP A 579 48.03 53.21 39.19
C ASP A 579 47.36 52.56 37.97
N LEU A 580 47.06 53.38 36.95
CA LEU A 580 46.54 52.90 35.67
C LEU A 580 47.47 51.84 35.03
N LEU A 581 48.78 52.06 35.12
CA LEU A 581 49.75 51.12 34.57
C LEU A 581 49.90 49.87 35.46
N ALA A 582 49.89 50.03 36.78
CA ALA A 582 50.00 48.92 37.73
C ALA A 582 48.80 47.97 37.69
N ASP A 583 47.57 48.49 37.58
CA ASP A 583 46.36 47.67 37.42
C ASP A 583 46.38 46.82 36.16
N ARG A 584 46.87 47.44 35.08
CA ARG A 584 46.99 46.77 33.80
C ARG A 584 48.03 45.66 33.87
N ASP A 585 49.15 45.91 34.56
CA ASP A 585 50.17 44.90 34.77
C ASP A 585 49.64 43.77 35.68
N ALA A 586 48.89 44.07 36.74
CA ALA A 586 48.28 43.06 37.62
C ALA A 586 47.20 42.21 36.92
N LEU A 587 46.40 42.82 36.05
CA LEU A 587 45.46 42.11 35.20
C LEU A 587 46.20 41.26 34.17
N ALA A 588 47.26 41.80 33.56
CA ALA A 588 48.11 41.05 32.65
C ALA A 588 48.80 39.87 33.36
N ASP A 589 49.13 39.98 34.65
CA ASP A 589 49.70 38.93 35.48
C ASP A 589 48.66 37.87 35.91
N ALA A 590 47.46 38.28 36.29
CA ALA A 590 46.35 37.36 36.55
C ALA A 590 45.92 36.60 35.28
N MET A 591 46.20 37.20 34.11
CA MET A 591 46.00 36.62 32.78
C MET A 591 47.32 36.11 32.15
N ALA A 592 48.45 36.15 32.88
CA ALA A 592 49.77 35.80 32.34
C ALA A 592 49.88 34.29 32.13
N PRO A 593 50.61 33.88 31.09
CA PRO A 593 50.04 33.23 29.94
C PRO A 593 49.65 31.79 30.27
N ALA A 594 48.69 31.27 29.50
CA ALA A 594 48.56 29.82 29.30
C ALA A 594 49.97 29.22 29.10
N PRO A 595 50.25 28.02 29.64
CA PRO A 595 51.58 27.42 29.60
C PRO A 595 52.14 27.45 28.17
N ASP A 596 53.46 27.49 28.05
CA ASP A 596 54.18 27.50 26.77
C ASP A 596 53.53 26.54 25.74
N PRO A 597 53.21 26.98 24.50
CA PRO A 597 52.61 26.12 23.48
C PRO A 597 53.35 24.79 23.27
N GLU A 598 54.67 24.73 23.54
CA GLU A 598 55.44 23.48 23.50
C GLU A 598 55.01 22.45 24.57
N GLN A 599 54.41 22.91 25.68
CA GLN A 599 53.90 22.05 26.75
C GLN A 599 52.50 21.51 26.45
N TRP A 600 51.77 22.09 25.48
CA TRP A 600 50.43 21.65 25.10
C TRP A 600 50.46 20.26 24.47
N GLY A 601 51.56 19.92 23.78
CA GLY A 601 51.76 18.60 23.15
C GLY A 601 52.01 17.45 24.13
N ARG A 602 52.23 17.69 25.44
CA ARG A 602 52.35 16.58 26.42
C ARG A 602 51.01 16.05 26.91
N LEU A 603 49.91 16.78 26.66
CA LEU A 603 48.56 16.40 27.07
C LEU A 603 47.74 15.80 25.92
N ALA A 604 48.22 15.88 24.68
CA ALA A 604 47.57 15.33 23.50
C ALA A 604 48.48 14.27 22.85
N ASP A 605 48.11 13.01 22.99
CA ASP A 605 48.84 11.81 22.50
C ASP A 605 48.72 11.64 20.96
N ASP A 606 48.77 12.72 20.18
CA ASP A 606 48.59 12.70 18.71
C ASP A 606 49.81 13.28 17.96
N GLU A 607 50.48 12.42 17.18
CA GLU A 607 51.67 12.75 16.38
C GLU A 607 51.40 13.86 15.35
N THR A 608 50.15 14.05 14.94
CA THR A 608 49.76 15.06 13.94
C THR A 608 49.79 16.48 14.49
N PHE A 609 49.28 16.67 15.72
CA PHE A 609 49.28 17.96 16.40
C PHE A 609 50.70 18.43 16.75
N ALA A 610 51.58 17.50 17.13
CA ALA A 610 52.99 17.80 17.40
C ALA A 610 53.73 18.33 16.16
N ALA A 611 53.42 17.83 14.96
CA ALA A 611 54.03 18.27 13.71
C ALA A 611 53.54 19.67 13.28
N GLU A 612 52.26 19.97 13.49
CA GLU A 612 51.68 21.29 13.18
C GLU A 612 52.16 22.36 14.17
N ALA A 613 52.25 22.04 15.46
CA ALA A 613 52.80 22.93 16.49
C ALA A 613 54.28 23.25 16.22
N ALA A 614 55.09 22.25 15.84
CA ALA A 614 56.49 22.45 15.47
C ALA A 614 56.65 23.31 14.20
N ALA A 615 55.74 23.19 13.22
CA ALA A 615 55.73 24.02 12.01
C ALA A 615 55.35 25.48 12.29
N LEU A 616 54.45 25.72 13.24
CA LEU A 616 54.10 27.05 13.73
C LEU A 616 55.24 27.71 14.53
N ALA A 617 55.91 26.94 15.40
CA ALA A 617 57.07 27.40 16.16
C ALA A 617 58.25 27.79 15.24
N ALA A 618 58.53 26.99 14.19
CA ALA A 618 59.54 27.30 13.18
C ALA A 618 59.22 28.56 12.35
N GLY A 619 57.95 28.98 12.30
CA GLY A 619 57.52 30.23 11.68
C GLY A 619 57.74 31.47 12.54
N GLN A 620 58.01 31.31 13.84
CA GLN A 620 58.13 32.42 14.80
C GLN A 620 59.56 32.70 15.29
N GLU A 621 60.56 31.89 14.93
CA GLU A 621 61.98 32.14 15.28
C GLU A 621 62.66 33.29 14.48
N GLN A 622 61.89 34.14 13.79
CA GLN A 622 62.39 35.39 13.19
C GLN A 622 61.74 36.64 13.80
N GLU A 623 61.88 36.83 15.11
CA GLU A 623 61.97 38.19 15.68
C GLU A 623 62.51 38.16 17.11
N GLY A 624 63.83 38.30 17.21
CA GLY A 624 64.57 39.05 18.23
C GLY A 624 64.15 38.94 19.70
N ASP A 625 64.97 38.19 20.44
CA ASP A 625 65.40 38.53 21.80
C ASP A 625 65.77 40.03 21.91
N THR A 626 65.17 40.76 22.85
CA THR A 626 65.87 41.73 23.70
C THR A 626 65.01 42.26 24.85
N ASP A 627 65.66 42.26 26.01
CA ASP A 627 65.31 42.73 27.35
C ASP A 627 64.87 44.23 27.45
N GLU A 628 64.34 44.58 28.63
CA GLU A 628 64.13 45.92 29.21
C GLU A 628 62.82 46.68 28.90
N ARG A 629 61.83 46.54 29.82
CA ARG A 629 60.69 47.46 30.11
C ARG A 629 60.04 48.11 28.87
N HIS A 630 58.90 47.57 28.43
CA HIS A 630 58.07 48.09 27.32
C HIS A 630 57.95 49.62 27.38
N VAL A 631 58.70 50.31 26.51
CA VAL A 631 58.62 51.77 26.41
C VAL A 631 57.35 52.09 25.65
N ILE A 632 56.28 52.41 26.39
CA ILE A 632 54.95 52.71 25.85
C ILE A 632 55.07 53.68 24.65
N THR A 633 54.57 53.24 23.50
CA THR A 633 54.65 54.03 22.27
C THR A 633 53.69 55.22 22.33
N ARG A 634 53.93 56.25 21.52
CA ARG A 634 53.03 57.42 21.44
C ARG A 634 51.60 57.07 21.02
N ARG A 635 51.41 55.98 20.27
CA ARG A 635 50.07 55.51 19.86
C ARG A 635 49.35 54.88 21.04
N GLU A 636 50.04 54.04 21.80
CA GLU A 636 49.52 53.42 23.01
C GLU A 636 49.25 54.45 24.11
N ALA A 637 50.15 55.41 24.32
CA ALA A 637 49.96 56.52 25.25
C ALA A 637 48.73 57.39 24.92
N ARG A 638 48.33 57.49 23.65
CA ARG A 638 47.08 58.18 23.26
C ARG A 638 45.84 57.39 23.62
N ALA A 639 45.88 56.06 23.47
CA ALA A 639 44.78 55.20 23.86
C ALA A 639 44.63 55.16 25.40
N LEU A 640 45.75 55.11 26.12
CA LEU A 640 45.79 55.17 27.59
C LEU A 640 45.24 56.49 28.15
N TYR A 641 45.34 57.59 27.40
CA TYR A 641 44.79 58.87 27.83
C TYR A 641 43.27 58.85 27.97
N ASP A 642 42.58 58.13 27.08
CA ASP A 642 41.12 58.06 27.14
C ASP A 642 40.65 57.26 28.38
N GLU A 643 41.39 56.20 28.73
CA GLU A 643 41.17 55.43 29.96
C GLU A 643 41.47 56.26 31.22
N TYR A 644 42.61 56.98 31.21
CA TYR A 644 42.97 57.92 32.28
C TYR A 644 41.90 58.99 32.50
N VAL A 645 41.41 59.62 31.43
CA VAL A 645 40.35 60.63 31.50
C VAL A 645 39.06 60.06 32.10
N TYR A 646 38.72 58.82 31.75
CA TYR A 646 37.52 58.16 32.27
C TYR A 646 37.65 57.80 33.74
N ARG A 647 38.79 57.29 34.20
CA ARG A 647 39.05 57.01 35.62
C ARG A 647 38.99 58.29 36.46
N GLN A 648 39.64 59.36 36.02
CA GLN A 648 39.60 60.65 36.72
C GLN A 648 38.19 61.26 36.75
N TYR A 649 37.38 61.01 35.72
CA TYR A 649 35.98 61.42 35.73
C TYR A 649 35.17 60.65 36.78
N LEU A 650 35.31 59.32 36.86
CA LEU A 650 34.57 58.50 37.83
C LEU A 650 34.96 58.86 39.26
N GLN A 651 36.26 59.03 39.53
CA GLN A 651 36.73 59.42 40.86
C GLN A 651 36.21 60.81 41.26
N ALA A 652 36.30 61.78 40.34
CA ALA A 652 35.75 63.10 40.59
C ALA A 652 34.22 63.10 40.74
N GLU A 653 33.50 62.24 40.01
CA GLU A 653 32.05 62.08 40.15
C GLU A 653 31.69 61.57 41.56
N GLU A 654 32.44 60.60 42.09
CA GLU A 654 32.26 60.09 43.44
C GLU A 654 32.63 61.16 44.50
N ASP A 655 33.82 61.75 44.40
CA ASP A 655 34.34 62.71 45.38
C ASP A 655 33.54 64.03 45.41
N CYS A 656 33.11 64.50 44.24
CA CYS A 656 32.28 65.70 44.11
C CYS A 656 30.78 65.40 44.22
N ASN A 657 30.38 64.16 44.55
CA ASN A 657 28.99 63.70 44.63
C ASN A 657 28.15 64.08 43.37
N GLY A 658 28.76 63.99 42.19
CA GLY A 658 28.14 64.31 40.90
C GLY A 658 28.11 65.80 40.52
N TYR A 659 28.54 66.72 41.39
CA TYR A 659 28.54 68.17 41.12
C TYR A 659 29.76 68.64 40.34
N LEU A 660 29.84 68.28 39.05
CA LEU A 660 31.01 68.56 38.20
C LEU A 660 30.89 69.85 37.35
N LEU A 661 29.67 70.31 37.08
CA LEU A 661 29.39 71.44 36.19
C LEU A 661 28.84 72.63 36.95
N ASN A 662 29.20 73.85 36.54
CA ASN A 662 28.50 75.04 37.03
C ASN A 662 27.07 75.10 36.47
N LYS A 663 26.20 75.88 37.14
CA LYS A 663 24.77 75.96 36.78
C LYS A 663 24.52 76.30 35.30
N LYS A 664 25.37 77.13 34.69
CA LYS A 664 25.25 77.51 33.28
C LYS A 664 25.64 76.38 32.33
N ALA A 665 26.71 75.64 32.64
CA ALA A 665 27.18 74.52 31.84
C ALA A 665 26.27 73.29 31.97
N SER A 666 25.76 73.03 33.18
CA SER A 666 24.76 71.99 33.45
C SER A 666 23.45 72.26 32.69
N ALA A 667 22.93 73.49 32.74
CA ALA A 667 21.74 73.88 31.96
C ALA A 667 21.95 73.81 30.44
N ALA A 668 23.20 73.88 29.96
CA ALA A 668 23.54 73.75 28.56
C ALA A 668 23.76 72.29 28.11
N GLY A 669 23.58 71.30 29.00
CA GLY A 669 23.71 69.87 28.67
C GLY A 669 25.11 69.44 28.26
N ILE A 670 26.15 70.14 28.74
CA ILE A 670 27.54 69.78 28.44
C ILE A 670 27.88 68.46 29.15
N ASN A 671 28.44 67.50 28.42
CA ASN A 671 28.93 66.25 29.02
C ASN A 671 30.09 66.56 30.00
N ALA A 672 29.93 66.18 31.27
CA ALA A 672 30.91 66.43 32.31
C ALA A 672 32.28 65.78 32.04
N VAL A 673 32.33 64.59 31.41
CA VAL A 673 33.58 63.91 31.02
C VAL A 673 34.42 64.79 30.09
N SER A 674 33.77 65.60 29.23
CA SER A 674 34.47 66.48 28.29
C SER A 674 35.25 67.61 28.98
N LEU A 675 35.04 67.84 30.28
CA LEU A 675 35.83 68.80 31.04
C LEU A 675 37.24 68.29 31.37
N PHE A 676 37.41 66.97 31.48
CA PHE A 676 38.66 66.32 31.84
C PHE A 676 39.65 66.23 30.67
N SER A 677 39.19 66.53 29.45
CA SER A 677 40.02 66.63 28.24
C SER A 677 39.95 68.03 27.60
N GLY A 678 40.93 68.37 26.78
CA GLY A 678 40.94 69.64 26.02
C GLY A 678 41.46 70.89 26.79
N PRO A 679 41.24 72.12 26.26
CA PRO A 679 41.87 73.33 26.77
C PRO A 679 41.36 73.75 28.16
N ALA A 680 42.29 74.01 29.09
CA ALA A 680 41.99 74.40 30.47
C ALA A 680 41.00 75.58 30.57
N ARG A 681 41.17 76.62 29.74
CA ARG A 681 40.24 77.77 29.71
C ARG A 681 38.77 77.37 29.53
N ILE A 682 38.49 76.35 28.70
CA ILE A 682 37.12 75.91 28.43
C ILE A 682 36.61 75.06 29.59
N ALA A 683 37.45 74.17 30.12
CA ALA A 683 37.12 73.30 31.24
C ALA A 683 36.82 74.10 32.52
N TYR A 684 37.73 74.98 32.95
CA TYR A 684 37.55 75.78 34.17
C TYR A 684 36.41 76.81 34.07
N ALA A 685 36.08 77.30 32.89
CA ALA A 685 34.92 78.19 32.70
C ALA A 685 33.57 77.46 32.86
N ARG A 686 33.56 76.13 32.76
CA ARG A 686 32.36 75.27 32.78
C ARG A 686 32.27 74.38 34.03
N ALA A 687 33.39 74.15 34.71
CA ALA A 687 33.47 73.40 35.95
C ALA A 687 32.75 74.09 37.12
N SER A 688 32.23 73.27 38.04
CA SER A 688 31.76 73.68 39.37
C SER A 688 32.93 74.19 40.24
N ASP A 689 32.64 74.72 41.42
CA ASP A 689 33.72 75.20 42.30
C ASP A 689 34.40 74.03 43.03
N GLU A 690 33.64 72.98 43.31
CA GLU A 690 34.07 71.69 43.84
C GLU A 690 35.04 70.99 42.89
N LEU A 691 34.70 70.89 41.59
CA LEU A 691 35.59 70.27 40.59
C LEU A 691 36.87 71.09 40.38
N LYS A 692 36.81 72.41 40.48
CA LYS A 692 38.02 73.26 40.41
C LYS A 692 38.94 73.06 41.61
N GLN A 693 38.37 72.80 42.79
CA GLN A 693 39.15 72.46 43.98
C GLN A 693 39.73 71.05 43.84
N TRP A 694 38.94 70.09 43.36
CA TRP A 694 39.39 68.74 43.09
C TRP A 694 40.55 68.70 42.10
N TRP A 695 40.52 69.48 41.00
CA TRP A 695 41.67 69.61 40.09
C TRP A 695 42.86 70.36 40.68
N ALA A 696 42.69 71.18 41.72
CA ALA A 696 43.81 71.80 42.41
C ALA A 696 44.58 70.78 43.26
N GLU A 697 43.90 69.73 43.72
CA GLU A 697 44.47 68.65 44.53
C GLU A 697 45.00 67.50 43.65
N HIS A 698 44.24 67.06 42.64
CA HIS A 698 44.55 65.88 41.82
C HIS A 698 45.20 66.22 40.46
N GLY A 699 45.23 67.51 40.10
CA GLY A 699 45.72 67.97 38.81
C GLY A 699 44.77 67.67 37.64
N ARG A 700 45.01 68.34 36.51
CA ARG A 700 44.28 68.09 35.25
C ARG A 700 45.25 68.04 34.08
N LEU A 701 45.62 66.84 33.67
CA LEU A 701 46.54 66.63 32.56
C LEU A 701 45.83 66.76 31.22
N THR A 702 46.39 67.57 30.33
CA THR A 702 46.07 67.50 28.91
C THR A 702 46.63 66.21 28.31
N GLN A 703 46.02 65.71 27.21
CA GLN A 703 46.54 64.54 26.45
C GLN A 703 48.03 64.69 26.16
N ALA A 704 48.36 65.93 25.90
CA ALA A 704 49.68 66.41 25.80
C ALA A 704 50.55 66.03 27.02
N GLU A 705 50.29 66.62 28.17
CA GLU A 705 51.09 66.41 29.39
C GLU A 705 51.10 64.94 29.83
N PHE A 706 49.99 64.21 29.64
CA PHE A 706 49.92 62.77 29.89
C PHE A 706 50.89 61.97 29.04
N ILE A 707 50.94 62.23 27.71
CA ILE A 707 51.91 61.56 26.82
C ILE A 707 53.35 61.92 27.21
N GLU A 708 53.60 63.14 27.68
CA GLU A 708 54.93 63.53 28.18
C GLU A 708 55.32 62.76 29.45
N GLN A 709 54.37 62.51 30.37
CA GLN A 709 54.62 61.72 31.58
C GLN A 709 54.81 60.23 31.28
N VAL A 710 53.96 59.64 30.43
CA VAL A 710 54.03 58.21 30.06
C VAL A 710 55.27 57.88 29.21
N VAL A 711 55.68 58.79 28.32
CA VAL A 711 56.81 58.56 27.39
C VAL A 711 58.13 59.18 27.88
N GLY A 712 58.10 60.03 28.91
CA GLY A 712 59.28 60.66 29.52
C GLY A 712 60.04 61.66 28.62
N LYS A 713 59.46 62.13 27.51
CA LYS A 713 60.12 63.03 26.54
C LYS A 713 59.40 64.38 26.43
N PRO A 714 60.08 65.53 26.64
CA PRO A 714 59.45 66.85 26.69
C PRO A 714 58.79 67.23 25.36
N GLN A 715 57.61 67.84 25.43
CA GLN A 715 56.81 68.20 24.26
C GLN A 715 56.55 69.70 24.20
N ARG A 716 56.83 70.30 23.03
CA ARG A 716 56.63 71.74 22.79
C ARG A 716 55.20 72.20 23.09
N TRP A 717 54.21 71.35 22.79
CA TRP A 717 52.80 71.64 23.03
C TRP A 717 52.41 71.50 24.52
N ALA A 718 53.16 70.75 25.34
CA ALA A 718 52.88 70.57 26.76
C ALA A 718 53.33 71.81 27.53
N THR A 719 54.48 72.35 27.16
CA THR A 719 54.95 73.65 27.67
C THR A 719 53.94 74.77 27.38
N GLY A 720 53.28 74.73 26.22
CA GLY A 720 52.20 75.67 25.88
C GLY A 720 50.91 75.44 26.68
N ALA A 721 50.56 74.19 27.01
CA ALA A 721 49.43 73.83 27.84
C ALA A 721 49.62 74.30 29.30
N ARG A 722 50.77 73.98 29.92
CA ARG A 722 51.15 74.46 31.26
C ARG A 722 51.13 75.99 31.37
N LYS A 723 51.63 76.68 30.34
CA LYS A 723 51.59 78.15 30.29
C LYS A 723 50.15 78.68 30.23
N ASN A 724 49.30 78.09 29.41
CA ASN A 724 47.88 78.49 29.32
C ASN A 724 47.11 78.21 30.61
N GLU A 725 47.44 77.13 31.33
CA GLU A 725 46.85 76.83 32.64
C GLU A 725 47.34 77.81 33.71
N SER A 726 48.66 78.05 33.79
CA SER A 726 49.26 79.05 34.68
C SER A 726 48.69 80.47 34.42
N ASP A 727 48.57 80.89 33.15
CA ASP A 727 48.01 82.19 32.76
C ASP A 727 46.51 82.32 33.14
N HIS A 728 45.81 81.20 33.29
CA HIS A 728 44.41 81.17 33.74
C HIS A 728 44.29 81.11 35.27
N GLN A 729 45.12 80.34 35.95
CA GLN A 729 45.17 80.30 37.43
C GLN A 729 45.62 81.66 38.01
N ASN A 730 46.51 82.37 37.33
CA ASN A 730 46.96 83.73 37.71
C ASN A 730 45.95 84.86 37.38
N LYS A 731 44.82 84.54 36.74
CA LYS A 731 43.72 85.51 36.47
C LYS A 731 42.62 85.52 37.54
N ARG A 732 42.86 84.86 38.68
CA ARG A 732 42.00 84.92 39.87
C ARG A 732 42.15 86.24 40.63
#